data_AF-A0A117E4H5-F1
#
_entry.id   AF-A0A117E4H5-F1
#
_cell.length_a   1.000
_cell.length_b   1.000
_cell.length_c   1.000
_cell.angle_alpha   90.00
_cell.angle_beta   90.00
_cell.angle_gamma   90.00
#
_symmetry.space_group_name_H-M   'P 1'
#
loop_
_entity.id
_entity.type
_entity.pdbx_description
1 polymer ?
#
loop_
_entity_poly.entity_id
_entity_poly.type
_entity_poly.pdbx_seq_one_letter_code
_entity_poly.pdbx_strand_id
1 'polypeptide(L)'
;MLEANGNSSTVDKAYERVSQQPGPAASSPSGCLSSLSPPDNALNENLQCQAYDWTLESMTQIPTWLATDDFDINALNAAIIASTNLPALLQNSATMGPISDPLLQTGESLPNGTEKFEDIICRHWFTHPEAPGTEHGLPDRESRATVDEPYRQGLTERLQYRVPTDPLPSTDFLWVRRIRVLRSHQSTCEIEREEIERDPEGAWTKWVAKEEQRRLVAGLAILDSEFADLFLSEPYMRRPSLRSSISDDEIWTAPTAADWSRSLTRQLSSHVRSDSMAKQNSFKEYFALEEIAGSVCDARMSDDYSALPSQQSVLEKFYCNNITQRSSSVGPDNFCLRALWHVTFLSSLVDYDRLELAVGREGHEESQRHVCYARAWANSRDGWRCVVHAVLTFRCLESMPIAKEPPIHAPRSLHRAILVLYCYLQFKDIADHTDVTRNAFDFPELSHAGINCERILAEVNGPGMWGPKPMHSSMLCHFIELLRRFGHWGLARQQAAMWEVVVADEGMYSSLYTNMEFNMNSTFAPPAAATYPELYALASQNPKLSFLEKAWWTHYAYWDNDIIATGIITFLAHEILYFARCIPWIIADALPTLFHRFKIQDKKAPPSAKEQWSCVKYILAIHFIVEMPMIVLFHPMMELFGLKYALPFPDLKTLAIQITIFFFVEDTYHYWLHRAFHWGPLYRAIHRVHHQYAAPFGLTAEYASPWETMLLGLGTIGPPLVLGYFTGEVHLMTVLAWVALRQFQAIDAHSGYDFPWSLRRIFPLWGGSDWHDDHHRYFRGNYSSSFKHWDVLMGTVAGPRGKKMRQE
;
A
#
# COMPACT_ATOMS: atom_id res chain seq x y z
N MET A 1 45.13 -4.18 59.39
CA MET A 1 46.54 -4.47 59.10
C MET A 1 46.63 -5.97 59.02
N LEU A 2 46.90 -6.53 57.83
CA LEU A 2 46.78 -7.97 57.50
C LEU A 2 45.31 -8.47 57.60
N GLU A 3 44.76 -9.26 56.68
CA GLU A 3 45.23 -10.51 56.03
C GLU A 3 45.21 -11.73 56.96
N ALA A 4 44.86 -12.94 56.51
CA ALA A 4 44.13 -13.37 55.29
C ALA A 4 43.80 -14.88 55.41
N ASN A 5 43.03 -15.41 54.46
CA ASN A 5 42.96 -16.82 54.04
C ASN A 5 42.43 -17.86 55.08
N GLY A 6 41.82 -18.97 54.65
CA GLY A 6 41.43 -19.37 53.29
C GLY A 6 41.60 -20.87 53.04
N ASN A 7 40.91 -21.38 52.00
CA ASN A 7 40.93 -22.76 51.48
C ASN A 7 40.32 -23.85 52.43
N SER A 8 39.50 -24.79 51.94
CA SER A 8 39.72 -25.87 50.94
C SER A 8 40.65 -26.96 51.50
N SER A 9 40.45 -28.28 51.35
CA SER A 9 39.59 -29.10 50.46
C SER A 9 39.32 -30.50 51.13
N THR A 10 38.60 -31.54 50.67
CA THR A 10 37.74 -31.86 49.48
C THR A 10 36.98 -33.21 49.70
N VAL A 11 36.06 -33.58 48.79
CA VAL A 11 35.82 -34.96 48.26
C VAL A 11 34.92 -35.99 49.02
N ASP A 12 33.81 -36.31 48.33
CA ASP A 12 33.19 -37.63 48.03
C ASP A 12 32.26 -38.47 48.97
N LYS A 13 31.06 -38.68 48.40
CA LYS A 13 30.35 -39.97 48.18
C LYS A 13 29.65 -40.69 49.33
N ALA A 14 28.41 -40.26 49.55
CA ALA A 14 27.18 -41.00 49.21
C ALA A 14 26.99 -42.46 49.66
N TYR A 15 25.85 -42.72 50.29
CA TYR A 15 25.14 -44.01 50.25
C TYR A 15 23.65 -43.79 49.93
N GLU A 16 22.94 -44.85 49.57
CA GLU A 16 21.71 -44.82 48.75
C GLU A 16 20.48 -45.39 49.49
N ARG A 17 19.25 -45.09 48.98
CA ARG A 17 17.94 -45.76 49.23
C ARG A 17 17.15 -45.41 50.50
N VAL A 18 15.80 -45.51 50.54
CA VAL A 18 14.72 -45.51 49.51
C VAL A 18 13.41 -45.07 50.18
N SER A 19 12.44 -44.60 49.37
CA SER A 19 11.01 -44.32 49.62
C SER A 19 10.31 -44.93 50.84
N GLN A 20 9.38 -44.17 51.44
CA GLN A 20 7.92 -44.44 51.30
C GLN A 20 7.02 -43.29 51.78
N GLN A 21 6.02 -42.95 50.95
CA GLN A 21 4.71 -42.38 51.31
C GLN A 21 3.68 -43.54 51.40
N PRO A 22 2.44 -43.44 51.95
CA PRO A 22 1.48 -42.34 51.70
C PRO A 22 0.44 -42.03 52.81
N GLY A 23 -0.55 -41.17 52.53
CA GLY A 23 -1.95 -41.41 52.97
C GLY A 23 -2.67 -40.26 53.71
N PRO A 24 -3.98 -40.00 53.47
CA PRO A 24 -4.69 -38.82 54.00
C PRO A 24 -5.95 -39.11 54.84
N ALA A 25 -6.50 -38.07 55.49
CA ALA A 25 -7.88 -38.00 56.02
C ALA A 25 -8.35 -36.53 56.16
N ALA A 26 -9.67 -36.29 56.26
CA ALA A 26 -10.28 -34.95 56.28
C ALA A 26 -11.50 -34.86 57.23
N SER A 27 -11.89 -33.64 57.68
CA SER A 27 -13.26 -33.33 58.16
C SER A 27 -13.50 -31.83 58.50
N SER A 28 -14.78 -31.44 58.52
CA SER A 28 -15.39 -30.18 59.03
C SER A 28 -16.76 -30.57 59.66
N PRO A 29 -17.76 -29.72 60.03
CA PRO A 29 -17.91 -28.23 60.01
C PRO A 29 -18.65 -27.64 61.27
N SER A 30 -19.42 -26.53 61.09
CA SER A 30 -20.43 -25.87 61.98
C SER A 30 -19.95 -24.82 63.02
N GLY A 31 -20.70 -23.74 63.36
CA GLY A 31 -21.97 -23.17 62.81
C GLY A 31 -22.54 -21.95 63.62
N CYS A 32 -23.57 -21.26 63.07
CA CYS A 32 -24.32 -20.06 63.61
C CYS A 32 -23.59 -18.68 63.56
N LEU A 33 -24.12 -17.56 63.00
CA LEU A 33 -25.36 -16.74 63.18
C LEU A 33 -25.31 -15.77 64.40
N SER A 34 -25.69 -14.47 64.37
CA SER A 34 -26.14 -13.56 63.27
C SER A 34 -26.33 -12.09 63.74
N SER A 35 -26.03 -11.07 62.90
CA SER A 35 -26.58 -9.68 62.96
C SER A 35 -26.37 -8.91 61.63
N LEU A 36 -26.92 -7.69 61.46
CA LEU A 36 -27.17 -7.04 60.15
C LEU A 36 -26.73 -5.55 60.02
N SER A 37 -26.48 -5.13 58.77
CA SER A 37 -26.33 -3.75 58.21
C SER A 37 -24.92 -3.12 58.25
N PRO A 38 -24.54 -2.24 57.29
CA PRO A 38 -24.90 -2.14 55.85
C PRO A 38 -23.65 -2.49 54.97
N PRO A 39 -23.61 -2.29 53.62
CA PRO A 39 -22.42 -2.64 52.83
C PRO A 39 -21.39 -1.49 52.76
N ASP A 40 -20.24 -1.67 53.42
CA ASP A 40 -19.08 -0.77 53.30
C ASP A 40 -18.18 -1.15 52.10
N ASN A 41 -17.51 -0.14 51.52
CA ASN A 41 -16.68 -0.29 50.32
C ASN A 41 -15.33 -0.97 50.60
N ALA A 42 -15.30 -2.30 50.62
CA ALA A 42 -14.08 -3.10 50.71
C ALA A 42 -13.37 -3.23 49.34
N LEU A 43 -12.83 -2.11 48.83
CA LEU A 43 -11.94 -2.09 47.66
C LEU A 43 -10.67 -1.26 47.91
N ASN A 44 -10.02 -1.54 49.05
CA ASN A 44 -8.66 -1.06 49.34
C ASN A 44 -7.90 -2.09 50.20
N GLU A 45 -6.59 -1.94 50.26
CA GLU A 45 -5.66 -2.72 51.11
C GLU A 45 -5.58 -4.23 50.85
N ASN A 46 -4.82 -4.61 49.82
CA ASN A 46 -3.63 -5.45 50.03
C ASN A 46 -2.65 -5.41 48.84
N LEU A 47 -2.28 -4.21 48.38
CA LEU A 47 -1.08 -4.02 47.56
C LEU A 47 0.11 -3.68 48.47
N GLN A 48 0.61 -4.70 49.17
CA GLN A 48 2.00 -4.66 49.66
C GLN A 48 2.91 -4.68 48.43
N CYS A 49 3.36 -3.50 47.99
CA CYS A 49 4.29 -3.37 46.89
C CYS A 49 5.65 -3.93 47.33
N GLN A 50 5.87 -5.23 47.08
CA GLN A 50 7.19 -5.84 47.20
C GLN A 50 8.10 -5.17 46.18
N ALA A 51 8.96 -4.28 46.67
CA ALA A 51 10.01 -3.65 45.87
C ALA A 51 11.04 -4.73 45.48
N TYR A 52 10.79 -5.39 44.35
CA TYR A 52 11.77 -6.26 43.72
C TYR A 52 12.93 -5.39 43.23
N ASP A 53 14.08 -5.54 43.89
CA ASP A 53 15.33 -4.95 43.44
C ASP A 53 15.72 -5.58 42.09
N TRP A 54 16.05 -4.76 41.10
CA TRP A 54 16.40 -5.21 39.76
C TRP A 54 17.90 -5.55 39.69
N THR A 55 18.36 -6.35 40.65
CA THR A 55 19.69 -6.94 40.66
C THR A 55 19.81 -7.98 39.55
N LEU A 56 20.49 -7.58 38.46
CA LEU A 56 20.79 -8.41 37.31
C LEU A 56 21.84 -9.49 37.65
N GLU A 57 21.47 -10.47 38.47
CA GLU A 57 22.31 -11.62 38.83
C GLU A 57 21.85 -12.90 38.10
N SER A 58 22.82 -13.68 37.61
CA SER A 58 22.62 -14.92 36.82
C SER A 58 21.78 -14.80 35.53
N MET A 59 22.11 -13.85 34.64
CA MET A 59 21.90 -14.09 33.20
C MET A 59 22.90 -15.14 32.70
N THR A 60 22.52 -16.42 32.72
CA THR A 60 23.24 -17.47 31.99
C THR A 60 22.74 -17.51 30.54
N GLN A 61 23.59 -17.07 29.61
CA GLN A 61 23.38 -17.06 28.15
C GLN A 61 22.28 -16.11 27.64
N ILE A 62 22.69 -14.87 27.33
CA ILE A 62 22.04 -14.06 26.29
C ILE A 62 22.29 -14.76 24.94
N PRO A 63 21.31 -14.84 24.02
CA PRO A 63 21.53 -15.36 22.68
C PRO A 63 22.62 -14.56 21.95
N THR A 64 23.64 -15.24 21.41
CA THR A 64 24.84 -14.55 20.88
C THR A 64 24.57 -13.65 19.68
N TRP A 65 23.47 -13.87 18.94
CA TRP A 65 23.03 -13.01 17.83
C TRP A 65 22.54 -11.62 18.27
N LEU A 66 22.23 -11.44 19.56
CA LEU A 66 21.88 -10.13 20.14
C LEU A 66 23.11 -9.33 20.58
N ALA A 67 24.33 -9.87 20.39
CA ALA A 67 25.59 -9.34 20.88
C ALA A 67 26.73 -9.35 19.84
N THR A 68 26.40 -9.55 18.56
CA THR A 68 27.30 -9.45 17.41
C THR A 68 27.22 -8.09 16.74
N ASP A 69 28.29 -7.70 16.04
CA ASP A 69 28.43 -6.38 15.39
C ASP A 69 27.37 -6.11 14.28
N ASP A 70 26.65 -7.14 13.84
CA ASP A 70 25.62 -7.10 12.80
C ASP A 70 24.22 -6.63 13.30
N PHE A 71 24.04 -6.29 14.59
CA PHE A 71 22.76 -5.79 15.09
C PHE A 71 22.47 -4.37 14.60
N ASP A 72 21.70 -4.24 13.51
CA ASP A 72 21.39 -2.94 12.90
C ASP A 72 20.44 -2.07 13.74
N ILE A 73 21.04 -1.31 14.64
CA ILE A 73 20.36 -0.30 15.46
C ILE A 73 19.79 0.85 14.61
N ASN A 74 20.11 0.97 13.33
CA ASN A 74 19.56 2.02 12.46
C ASN A 74 18.12 1.71 12.05
N ALA A 75 17.77 0.44 11.80
CA ALA A 75 16.36 0.03 11.62
C ALA A 75 15.50 0.34 12.86
N LEU A 76 16.05 0.08 14.06
CA LEU A 76 15.42 0.42 15.35
C LEU A 76 15.28 1.94 15.53
N ASN A 77 16.33 2.71 15.25
CA ASN A 77 16.29 4.17 15.32
C ASN A 77 15.32 4.77 14.29
N ALA A 78 15.22 4.21 13.08
CA ALA A 78 14.29 4.70 12.06
C ALA A 78 12.84 4.61 12.53
N ALA A 79 12.43 3.47 13.09
CA ALA A 79 11.08 3.28 13.66
C ALA A 79 10.78 4.25 14.83
N ILE A 80 11.74 4.46 15.73
CA ILE A 80 11.57 5.34 16.89
C ILE A 80 11.60 6.84 16.50
N ILE A 81 12.41 7.23 15.51
CA ILE A 81 12.48 8.62 15.03
C ILE A 81 11.24 8.96 14.18
N ALA A 82 10.77 8.05 13.33
CA ALA A 82 9.56 8.23 12.53
C ALA A 82 8.29 8.37 13.41
N SER A 83 8.21 7.63 14.52
CA SER A 83 7.07 7.71 15.45
C SER A 83 7.07 8.94 16.36
N THR A 84 8.13 9.76 16.38
CA THR A 84 8.28 10.87 17.34
C THR A 84 8.39 12.28 16.76
N ASN A 85 8.55 12.46 15.42
CA ASN A 85 8.78 13.79 14.84
C ASN A 85 7.98 14.09 13.56
N LEU A 86 7.23 15.20 13.59
CA LEU A 86 6.69 15.90 12.42
C LEU A 86 6.51 17.39 12.80
N PRO A 87 6.70 18.39 11.89
CA PRO A 87 7.19 18.35 10.51
C PRO A 87 8.46 19.19 10.27
N ALA A 88 9.41 18.68 9.48
CA ALA A 88 10.57 19.48 9.02
C ALA A 88 11.16 19.09 7.65
N LEU A 89 11.09 17.81 7.24
CA LEU A 89 11.78 17.31 6.04
C LEU A 89 10.82 16.95 4.89
N LEU A 90 10.13 17.97 4.36
CA LEU A 90 9.44 17.92 3.07
C LEU A 90 10.33 18.42 1.90
N GLN A 91 11.64 18.48 2.11
CA GLN A 91 12.63 18.94 1.13
C GLN A 91 13.89 18.05 1.19
N ASN A 92 14.43 17.73 0.01
CA ASN A 92 15.70 17.04 -0.25
C ASN A 92 15.76 15.50 -0.02
N SER A 93 15.11 14.74 -0.90
CA SER A 93 15.47 13.32 -1.15
C SER A 93 15.34 12.88 -2.62
N ALA A 94 15.36 13.83 -3.56
CA ALA A 94 15.23 13.59 -5.00
C ALA A 94 16.53 13.09 -5.69
N THR A 95 17.26 12.14 -5.09
CA THR A 95 18.39 11.43 -5.71
C THR A 95 18.66 10.06 -5.06
N MET A 96 18.03 9.00 -5.57
CA MET A 96 18.67 7.69 -5.74
C MET A 96 18.24 7.10 -7.09
N GLY A 97 19.16 6.46 -7.79
CA GLY A 97 18.87 5.75 -9.04
C GLY A 97 18.36 4.33 -8.77
N PRO A 98 17.81 3.64 -9.79
CA PRO A 98 17.38 2.25 -9.64
C PRO A 98 18.59 1.35 -9.33
N ILE A 99 18.50 0.61 -8.23
CA ILE A 99 19.35 -0.56 -7.99
C ILE A 99 18.80 -1.68 -8.88
N SER A 100 19.65 -2.23 -9.74
CA SER A 100 19.29 -3.34 -10.63
C SER A 100 19.49 -4.67 -9.91
N ASP A 101 18.42 -5.45 -9.77
CA ASP A 101 18.49 -6.78 -9.17
C ASP A 101 19.39 -7.73 -9.98
N PRO A 102 20.23 -8.56 -9.32
CA PRO A 102 21.05 -9.55 -10.00
C PRO A 102 20.18 -10.71 -10.50
N LEU A 103 20.31 -11.03 -11.79
CA LEU A 103 19.60 -12.13 -12.46
C LEU A 103 19.83 -13.48 -11.79
N LEU A 104 18.76 -14.19 -11.46
CA LEU A 104 18.78 -15.61 -11.14
C LEU A 104 19.13 -16.41 -12.42
N GLN A 105 20.40 -16.79 -12.54
CA GLN A 105 20.87 -17.80 -13.48
C GLN A 105 21.14 -19.12 -12.76
N THR A 106 20.26 -20.10 -12.92
CA THR A 106 20.64 -21.49 -13.20
C THR A 106 19.45 -22.22 -13.85
N GLY A 107 19.75 -23.04 -14.84
CA GLY A 107 18.81 -24.03 -15.36
C GLY A 107 19.29 -25.42 -14.96
N GLU A 108 18.82 -25.92 -13.83
CA GLU A 108 19.13 -27.26 -13.32
C GLU A 108 17.89 -28.15 -13.38
N SER A 109 18.06 -29.40 -13.83
CA SER A 109 16.96 -30.30 -14.15
C SER A 109 16.44 -31.03 -12.92
N LEU A 110 15.14 -30.92 -12.62
CA LEU A 110 14.52 -31.56 -11.46
C LEU A 110 14.80 -33.08 -11.38
N PRO A 111 15.24 -33.59 -10.22
CA PRO A 111 15.21 -35.02 -9.91
C PRO A 111 13.76 -35.54 -9.84
N ASN A 112 13.55 -36.81 -10.18
CA ASN A 112 12.23 -37.45 -10.11
C ASN A 112 11.80 -37.70 -8.64
N GLY A 113 10.96 -36.81 -8.10
CA GLY A 113 10.21 -37.02 -6.86
C GLY A 113 9.09 -35.99 -6.73
N THR A 114 7.86 -36.43 -6.46
CA THR A 114 6.73 -35.52 -6.21
C THR A 114 6.83 -34.96 -4.80
N GLU A 115 7.37 -33.75 -4.71
CA GLU A 115 7.43 -32.95 -3.48
C GLU A 115 6.02 -32.63 -2.95
N LYS A 116 5.90 -32.33 -1.65
CA LYS A 116 4.63 -31.94 -1.03
C LYS A 116 4.48 -30.43 -1.00
N PHE A 117 3.26 -29.94 -1.21
CA PHE A 117 2.91 -28.53 -1.11
C PHE A 117 3.39 -27.94 0.23
N GLU A 118 3.14 -28.62 1.34
CA GLU A 118 3.55 -28.14 2.67
C GLU A 118 5.07 -28.11 2.86
N ASP A 119 5.84 -28.93 2.15
CA ASP A 119 7.31 -28.91 2.17
C ASP A 119 7.86 -27.73 1.33
N ILE A 120 7.14 -27.33 0.26
CA ILE A 120 7.43 -26.10 -0.50
C ILE A 120 7.13 -24.86 0.37
N ILE A 121 5.99 -24.85 1.06
CA ILE A 121 5.60 -23.79 2.01
C ILE A 121 6.66 -23.64 3.11
N CYS A 122 7.09 -24.75 3.71
CA CYS A 122 8.10 -24.79 4.76
C CYS A 122 9.37 -24.01 4.36
N ARG A 123 9.90 -24.24 3.16
CA ARG A 123 11.10 -23.53 2.65
C ARG A 123 10.91 -22.02 2.47
N HIS A 124 9.69 -21.58 2.14
CA HIS A 124 9.36 -20.16 1.92
C HIS A 124 8.82 -19.48 3.18
N TRP A 125 8.67 -20.20 4.31
CA TRP A 125 8.20 -19.60 5.56
C TRP A 125 9.23 -18.59 6.07
N PHE A 126 8.76 -17.43 6.52
CA PHE A 126 9.64 -16.31 6.92
C PHE A 126 10.55 -16.60 8.13
N THR A 127 10.40 -17.76 8.78
CA THR A 127 11.26 -18.27 9.87
C THR A 127 12.18 -19.41 9.45
N HIS A 128 12.09 -19.90 8.21
CA HIS A 128 12.91 -21.00 7.70
C HIS A 128 14.25 -20.47 7.16
N PRO A 129 15.41 -20.98 7.62
CA PRO A 129 16.70 -20.51 7.13
C PRO A 129 16.99 -21.05 5.72
N GLU A 130 17.21 -20.15 4.75
CA GLU A 130 17.78 -20.52 3.46
C GLU A 130 19.24 -20.97 3.61
N ALA A 131 19.61 -22.08 2.96
CA ALA A 131 21.01 -22.46 2.78
C ALA A 131 21.54 -21.86 1.46
N PRO A 132 22.55 -20.98 1.47
CA PRO A 132 23.07 -20.39 0.24
C PRO A 132 23.74 -21.46 -0.62
N GLY A 133 23.20 -21.67 -1.82
CA GLY A 133 23.48 -22.86 -2.62
C GLY A 133 24.83 -22.87 -3.33
N THR A 134 25.45 -24.06 -3.34
CA THR A 134 26.25 -24.54 -4.47
C THR A 134 26.04 -26.06 -4.59
N GLU A 135 25.65 -26.57 -5.75
CA GLU A 135 25.89 -28.00 -6.02
C GLU A 135 27.39 -28.27 -5.96
N HIS A 136 27.84 -29.27 -5.19
CA HIS A 136 28.97 -30.15 -5.53
C HIS A 136 29.09 -31.34 -4.55
N GLY A 137 28.31 -32.39 -4.81
CA GLY A 137 28.49 -33.72 -4.23
C GLY A 137 28.00 -33.92 -2.79
N LEU A 138 27.18 -34.95 -2.60
CA LEU A 138 26.88 -35.53 -1.28
C LEU A 138 28.15 -36.12 -0.65
N PRO A 139 28.57 -35.70 0.56
CA PRO A 139 29.32 -36.54 1.48
C PRO A 139 28.34 -37.44 2.24
N ASP A 140 28.80 -38.61 2.66
CA ASP A 140 27.98 -39.57 3.41
C ASP A 140 27.61 -39.08 4.82
N ARG A 141 26.62 -39.74 5.45
CA ARG A 141 25.95 -39.28 6.69
C ARG A 141 26.81 -39.34 7.98
N GLU A 142 28.14 -39.43 7.88
CA GLU A 142 29.07 -39.66 9.00
C GLU A 142 30.33 -38.76 9.00
N SER A 143 30.18 -37.43 9.12
CA SER A 143 31.33 -36.53 9.37
C SER A 143 31.00 -35.21 10.08
N ARG A 144 30.43 -35.27 11.29
CA ARG A 144 30.38 -34.09 12.17
C ARG A 144 31.78 -33.75 12.71
N ALA A 145 32.17 -32.47 12.57
CA ALA A 145 33.30 -31.77 13.20
C ALA A 145 34.69 -31.77 12.51
N THR A 146 34.85 -30.89 11.51
CA THR A 146 35.82 -29.75 11.53
C THR A 146 35.32 -28.64 10.58
N VAL A 147 35.64 -27.38 10.87
CA VAL A 147 35.45 -26.25 9.92
C VAL A 147 36.84 -25.74 9.55
N ASP A 148 37.20 -25.86 8.27
CA ASP A 148 38.57 -25.59 7.83
C ASP A 148 38.85 -24.09 7.66
N GLU A 149 40.03 -23.67 8.12
CA GLU A 149 40.42 -22.26 8.22
C GLU A 149 40.42 -21.45 6.90
N PRO A 150 40.69 -22.02 5.70
CA PRO A 150 40.55 -21.28 4.44
C PRO A 150 39.13 -20.76 4.19
N TYR A 151 38.09 -21.44 4.69
CA TYR A 151 36.71 -20.97 4.60
C TYR A 151 36.50 -19.69 5.44
N ARG A 152 37.09 -19.64 6.64
CA ARG A 152 37.06 -18.43 7.49
C ARG A 152 37.80 -17.27 6.82
N GLN A 153 39.01 -17.52 6.32
CA GLN A 153 39.82 -16.50 5.66
C GLN A 153 39.10 -15.89 4.45
N GLY A 154 38.53 -16.74 3.59
CA GLY A 154 37.74 -16.33 2.44
C GLY A 154 36.38 -15.70 2.78
N LEU A 155 35.90 -15.79 4.02
CA LEU A 155 34.72 -15.04 4.49
C LEU A 155 35.13 -13.64 4.96
N THR A 156 36.21 -13.54 5.73
CA THR A 156 36.76 -12.28 6.27
C THR A 156 37.12 -11.27 5.17
N GLU A 157 37.72 -11.71 4.05
CA GLU A 157 38.03 -10.79 2.93
C GLU A 157 36.78 -10.30 2.19
N ARG A 158 35.68 -11.07 2.18
CA ARG A 158 34.43 -10.70 1.49
C ARG A 158 33.50 -9.79 2.31
N LEU A 159 33.67 -9.74 3.63
CA LEU A 159 32.87 -8.89 4.53
C LEU A 159 33.47 -7.49 4.78
N GLN A 160 34.64 -7.16 4.22
CA GLN A 160 35.24 -5.82 4.35
C GLN A 160 34.59 -4.79 3.41
N TYR A 161 33.51 -4.16 3.86
CA TYR A 161 32.94 -2.98 3.20
C TYR A 161 33.87 -1.76 3.29
N ARG A 162 33.97 -0.96 2.22
CA ARG A 162 34.82 0.24 2.17
C ARG A 162 34.04 1.51 2.52
N VAL A 163 34.34 2.05 3.70
CA VAL A 163 33.76 3.27 4.27
C VAL A 163 34.21 4.54 3.53
N PRO A 164 33.28 5.40 3.04
CA PRO A 164 33.52 6.83 2.85
C PRO A 164 33.59 7.50 4.24
N THR A 165 34.68 8.19 4.54
CA THR A 165 35.01 8.62 5.90
C THR A 165 34.28 9.88 6.35
N ASP A 166 33.40 9.75 7.36
CA ASP A 166 33.34 10.66 8.51
C ASP A 166 32.69 9.94 9.72
N PRO A 167 33.17 10.13 10.96
CA PRO A 167 32.79 9.27 12.10
C PRO A 167 31.59 9.78 12.91
N LEU A 168 30.58 8.93 13.07
CA LEU A 168 29.67 8.94 14.23
C LEU A 168 30.06 7.81 15.20
N PRO A 169 29.85 7.96 16.53
CA PRO A 169 30.41 7.06 17.54
C PRO A 169 29.73 5.69 17.59
N SER A 170 30.49 4.65 17.98
CA SER A 170 30.01 3.27 18.06
C SER A 170 28.95 3.04 19.15
N THR A 171 28.18 1.98 18.96
CA THR A 171 27.10 1.49 19.85
C THR A 171 27.54 1.29 21.30
N ASP A 172 28.82 0.93 21.55
CA ASP A 172 29.42 0.81 22.89
C ASP A 172 29.13 2.02 23.79
N PHE A 173 29.22 3.22 23.20
CA PHE A 173 29.12 4.49 23.92
C PHE A 173 27.71 4.76 24.46
N LEU A 174 26.68 4.25 23.77
CA LEU A 174 25.28 4.38 24.18
C LEU A 174 24.94 3.40 25.30
N TRP A 175 25.25 2.11 25.11
CA TRP A 175 24.84 1.05 26.03
C TRP A 175 25.58 1.10 27.37
N VAL A 176 26.92 1.14 27.36
CA VAL A 176 27.73 1.10 28.59
C VAL A 176 27.47 2.32 29.49
N ARG A 177 27.10 3.47 28.90
CA ARG A 177 26.86 4.71 29.65
C ARG A 177 25.41 4.86 30.13
N ARG A 178 24.39 4.44 29.37
CA ARG A 178 22.97 4.50 29.79
C ARG A 178 22.55 3.34 30.72
N ILE A 179 23.14 2.14 30.65
CA ILE A 179 22.87 1.07 31.66
C ILE A 179 23.23 1.54 33.09
N ARG A 180 24.25 2.39 33.24
CA ARG A 180 24.61 2.99 34.53
C ARG A 180 23.63 4.06 35.02
N VAL A 181 22.82 4.64 34.12
CA VAL A 181 21.71 5.57 34.44
C VAL A 181 20.43 4.81 34.77
N LEU A 182 20.18 3.66 34.14
CA LEU A 182 19.06 2.78 34.52
C LEU A 182 19.14 2.27 35.99
N ARG A 183 20.31 2.34 36.63
CA ARG A 183 20.50 2.06 38.07
C ARG A 183 20.27 3.26 39.00
N SER A 184 20.04 4.48 38.51
CA SER A 184 19.88 5.66 39.36
C SER A 184 18.45 5.84 39.90
N HIS A 185 18.03 4.90 40.75
CA HIS A 185 16.86 4.93 41.65
C HIS A 185 15.47 5.18 41.02
N GLN A 186 14.50 4.35 41.42
CA GLN A 186 13.07 4.61 41.24
C GLN A 186 12.59 5.75 42.18
N SER A 187 13.17 6.94 42.05
CA SER A 187 12.67 8.13 42.70
C SER A 187 11.42 8.61 41.96
N THR A 188 10.27 8.55 42.62
CA THR A 188 9.05 9.28 42.25
C THR A 188 9.25 10.78 42.52
N CYS A 189 10.27 11.36 41.89
CA CYS A 189 10.47 12.80 41.80
C CYS A 189 9.45 13.33 40.78
N GLU A 190 8.20 13.42 41.26
CA GLU A 190 7.24 14.44 40.85
C GLU A 190 7.95 15.79 40.87
N ILE A 191 7.67 16.62 39.87
CA ILE A 191 8.30 17.94 39.79
C ILE A 191 7.46 18.86 40.67
N GLU A 192 8.03 19.27 41.79
CA GLU A 192 7.38 20.16 42.75
C GLU A 192 6.93 21.44 42.03
N ARG A 193 5.70 21.89 42.29
CA ARG A 193 5.16 23.12 41.68
C ARG A 193 6.09 24.32 41.92
N GLU A 194 6.73 24.34 43.09
CA GLU A 194 7.70 25.34 43.52
C GLU A 194 9.03 25.30 42.73
N GLU A 195 9.35 24.20 42.04
CA GLU A 195 10.44 24.15 41.06
C GLU A 195 10.00 24.76 39.72
N ILE A 196 8.79 24.43 39.25
CA ILE A 196 8.20 24.95 38.00
C ILE A 196 8.01 26.48 38.07
N GLU A 197 7.58 27.01 39.22
CA GLU A 197 7.40 28.45 39.44
C GLU A 197 8.74 29.22 39.58
N ARG A 198 9.86 28.50 39.81
CA ARG A 198 11.19 29.07 40.07
C ARG A 198 12.12 29.02 38.85
N ASP A 199 12.09 27.91 38.11
CA ASP A 199 12.88 27.67 36.90
C ASP A 199 12.10 26.76 35.93
N PRO A 200 11.18 27.31 35.13
CA PRO A 200 10.33 26.52 34.24
C PRO A 200 11.11 25.84 33.11
N GLU A 201 12.22 26.41 32.64
CA GLU A 201 13.04 25.81 31.58
C GLU A 201 13.90 24.66 32.10
N GLY A 202 14.54 24.82 33.27
CA GLY A 202 15.25 23.74 33.95
C GLY A 202 14.31 22.62 34.40
N ALA A 203 13.12 22.94 34.92
CA ALA A 203 12.08 21.97 35.24
C ALA A 203 11.61 21.19 34.00
N TRP A 204 11.30 21.88 32.90
CA TRP A 204 10.90 21.25 31.63
C TRP A 204 12.01 20.36 31.06
N THR A 205 13.27 20.81 31.08
CA THR A 205 14.42 20.02 30.60
C THR A 205 14.61 18.73 31.41
N LYS A 206 14.49 18.82 32.75
CA LYS A 206 14.51 17.64 33.65
C LYS A 206 13.33 16.71 33.42
N TRP A 207 12.17 17.25 33.06
CA TRP A 207 10.98 16.46 32.72
C TRP A 207 11.16 15.70 31.42
N VAL A 208 11.57 16.38 30.33
CA VAL A 208 11.76 15.78 29.00
C VAL A 208 12.71 14.58 29.08
N ALA A 209 13.84 14.71 29.78
CA ALA A 209 14.81 13.61 29.93
C ALA A 209 14.23 12.37 30.66
N LYS A 210 13.31 12.56 31.61
CA LYS A 210 12.61 11.46 32.30
C LYS A 210 11.51 10.84 31.42
N GLU A 211 10.74 11.65 30.71
CA GLU A 211 9.67 11.20 29.83
C GLU A 211 10.24 10.50 28.57
N GLU A 212 11.36 10.97 28.02
CA GLU A 212 12.16 10.28 27.00
C GLU A 212 12.53 8.87 27.47
N GLN A 213 13.10 8.75 28.68
CA GLN A 213 13.47 7.45 29.25
C GLN A 213 12.27 6.51 29.41
N ARG A 214 11.12 7.02 29.87
CA ARG A 214 9.88 6.24 30.00
C ARG A 214 9.35 5.77 28.65
N ARG A 215 9.28 6.67 27.67
CA ARG A 215 8.79 6.37 26.31
C ARG A 215 9.73 5.45 25.54
N LEU A 216 11.04 5.55 25.76
CA LEU A 216 12.03 4.63 25.21
C LEU A 216 11.86 3.21 25.78
N VAL A 217 11.72 3.06 27.11
CA VAL A 217 11.50 1.73 27.73
C VAL A 217 10.15 1.14 27.30
N ALA A 218 9.11 1.97 27.18
CA ALA A 218 7.81 1.55 26.64
C ALA A 218 7.92 1.09 25.18
N GLY A 219 8.60 1.85 24.31
CA GLY A 219 8.82 1.49 22.91
C GLY A 219 9.61 0.19 22.75
N LEU A 220 10.67 -0.02 23.54
CA LEU A 220 11.43 -1.27 23.56
C LEU A 220 10.58 -2.48 24.00
N ALA A 221 9.69 -2.29 24.98
CA ALA A 221 8.77 -3.36 25.41
C ALA A 221 7.66 -3.66 24.37
N ILE A 222 7.25 -2.68 23.56
CA ILE A 222 6.37 -2.92 22.40
C ILE A 222 7.11 -3.74 21.35
N LEU A 223 8.33 -3.32 20.97
CA LEU A 223 9.18 -4.05 20.01
C LEU A 223 9.44 -5.50 20.42
N ASP A 224 9.78 -5.74 21.68
CA ASP A 224 10.00 -7.08 22.22
C ASP A 224 8.71 -7.93 22.19
N SER A 225 7.55 -7.35 22.53
CA SER A 225 6.25 -8.02 22.42
C SER A 225 5.84 -8.30 20.96
N GLU A 226 6.18 -7.41 20.02
CA GLU A 226 5.93 -7.58 18.58
C GLU A 226 6.76 -8.73 18.01
N PHE A 227 8.06 -8.79 18.34
CA PHE A 227 8.92 -9.90 17.92
C PHE A 227 8.52 -11.22 18.59
N ALA A 228 8.11 -11.20 19.86
CA ALA A 228 7.63 -12.40 20.57
C ALA A 228 6.36 -13.00 19.93
N ASP A 229 5.33 -12.19 19.65
CA ASP A 229 4.11 -12.67 18.96
C ASP A 229 4.38 -13.07 17.49
N LEU A 230 5.34 -12.41 16.83
CA LEU A 230 5.75 -12.75 15.45
C LEU A 230 6.47 -14.11 15.37
N PHE A 231 7.42 -14.37 16.26
CA PHE A 231 8.24 -15.59 16.27
C PHE A 231 7.70 -16.71 17.18
N LEU A 232 6.52 -16.52 17.79
CA LEU A 232 5.87 -17.45 18.71
C LEU A 232 6.78 -17.82 19.90
N SER A 233 7.52 -16.84 20.43
CA SER A 233 8.48 -16.99 21.53
C SER A 233 8.05 -16.23 22.79
N GLU A 234 8.73 -16.50 23.91
CA GLU A 234 8.61 -15.63 25.09
C GLU A 234 9.26 -14.25 24.82
N PRO A 235 8.72 -13.14 25.40
CA PRO A 235 9.34 -11.82 25.37
C PRO A 235 10.57 -11.75 26.29
N TYR A 236 11.66 -11.14 25.83
CA TYR A 236 12.90 -11.00 26.63
C TYR A 236 12.78 -9.93 27.73
N MET A 237 11.91 -8.94 27.53
CA MET A 237 11.64 -7.87 28.50
C MET A 237 10.40 -8.19 29.33
N ARG A 238 10.60 -8.44 30.63
CA ARG A 238 9.49 -8.46 31.60
C ARG A 238 8.73 -7.14 31.54
N ARG A 239 7.46 -7.22 31.12
CA ARG A 239 6.65 -6.06 30.70
C ARG A 239 6.52 -5.03 31.85
N PRO A 240 7.08 -3.82 31.70
CA PRO A 240 7.25 -2.89 32.82
C PRO A 240 5.98 -2.05 33.03
N SER A 241 5.50 -1.95 34.27
CA SER A 241 4.23 -1.31 34.68
C SER A 241 4.18 0.23 34.52
N LEU A 242 4.53 0.75 33.34
CA LEU A 242 4.76 2.17 33.07
C LEU A 242 3.50 2.96 32.68
N ARG A 243 2.35 2.29 32.50
CA ARG A 243 1.08 2.90 32.04
C ARG A 243 0.62 4.14 32.82
N SER A 244 0.86 4.19 34.13
CA SER A 244 0.57 5.34 34.99
C SER A 244 1.62 6.46 34.90
N SER A 245 2.82 6.14 34.41
CA SER A 245 3.99 7.01 34.36
C SER A 245 4.18 7.70 33.01
N ILE A 246 3.64 7.17 31.91
CA ILE A 246 3.66 7.85 30.61
C ILE A 246 2.71 9.04 30.66
N SER A 247 3.22 10.21 30.26
CA SER A 247 2.45 11.46 30.22
C SER A 247 1.64 11.55 28.92
N ASP A 248 0.52 12.29 28.92
CA ASP A 248 -0.34 12.38 27.73
C ASP A 248 0.34 13.21 26.61
N ASP A 249 0.04 12.92 25.34
CA ASP A 249 0.76 13.50 24.19
C ASP A 249 0.64 15.04 24.07
N GLU A 250 -0.37 15.67 24.66
CA GLU A 250 -0.47 17.15 24.73
C GLU A 250 0.66 17.77 25.57
N ILE A 251 1.16 17.05 26.60
CA ILE A 251 2.27 17.52 27.43
C ILE A 251 3.61 17.20 26.76
N TRP A 252 3.71 16.06 26.06
CA TRP A 252 4.91 15.67 25.30
C TRP A 252 5.17 16.57 24.08
N THR A 253 4.12 16.93 23.33
CA THR A 253 4.23 17.76 22.12
C THR A 253 4.19 19.27 22.37
N ALA A 254 4.22 19.70 23.64
CA ALA A 254 4.19 21.12 24.01
C ALA A 254 5.44 21.85 23.47
N PRO A 255 5.31 22.92 22.66
CA PRO A 255 6.44 23.53 21.97
C PRO A 255 7.32 24.44 22.84
N THR A 256 6.87 24.79 24.05
CA THR A 256 7.63 25.62 24.99
C THR A 256 7.41 25.16 26.44
N ALA A 257 8.35 25.48 27.34
CA ALA A 257 8.18 25.31 28.79
C ALA A 257 6.90 25.98 29.33
N ALA A 258 6.48 27.10 28.73
CA ALA A 258 5.28 27.83 29.12
C ALA A 258 3.99 27.14 28.65
N ASP A 259 3.99 26.42 27.52
CA ASP A 259 2.88 25.57 27.08
C ASP A 259 2.82 24.29 27.92
N TRP A 260 3.97 23.64 28.12
CA TRP A 260 4.13 22.46 28.96
C TRP A 260 3.60 22.69 30.38
N SER A 261 4.06 23.76 31.04
CA SER A 261 3.62 24.13 32.39
C SER A 261 2.12 24.44 32.44
N ARG A 262 1.55 25.08 31.41
CA ARG A 262 0.10 25.31 31.30
C ARG A 262 -0.69 24.01 31.18
N SER A 263 -0.26 23.07 30.34
CA SER A 263 -0.92 21.78 30.16
C SER A 263 -0.80 20.87 31.39
N LEU A 264 0.38 20.78 31.99
CA LEU A 264 0.63 20.07 33.25
C LEU A 264 -0.20 20.65 34.41
N THR A 265 -0.22 21.98 34.56
CA THR A 265 -1.06 22.65 35.57
C THR A 265 -2.55 22.38 35.34
N ARG A 266 -3.00 22.28 34.07
CA ARG A 266 -4.38 21.95 33.71
C ARG A 266 -4.76 20.54 34.19
N GLN A 267 -3.90 19.54 33.95
CA GLN A 267 -4.12 18.16 34.40
C GLN A 267 -4.10 18.02 35.93
N LEU A 268 -3.17 18.69 36.60
CA LEU A 268 -3.14 18.75 38.07
C LEU A 268 -4.40 19.42 38.65
N SER A 269 -5.01 20.36 37.91
CA SER A 269 -6.25 21.03 38.32
C SER A 269 -7.52 20.25 37.97
N SER A 270 -7.48 19.29 37.04
CA SER A 270 -8.67 18.63 36.49
C SER A 270 -9.15 17.39 37.26
N HIS A 271 -8.62 17.12 38.46
CA HIS A 271 -8.98 16.00 39.33
C HIS A 271 -10.48 15.95 39.76
N VAL A 272 -11.31 16.91 39.35
CA VAL A 272 -12.72 17.04 39.71
C VAL A 272 -13.69 16.70 38.56
N ARG A 273 -13.24 16.62 37.30
CA ARG A 273 -14.08 16.14 36.18
C ARG A 273 -13.26 15.79 34.93
N SER A 274 -13.34 14.54 34.48
CA SER A 274 -12.75 14.04 33.23
C SER A 274 -13.83 13.64 32.19
N ASP A 275 -15.01 14.27 32.27
CA ASP A 275 -16.07 14.12 31.27
C ASP A 275 -15.96 15.22 30.19
N SER A 276 -16.19 14.86 28.93
CA SER A 276 -16.42 15.79 27.81
C SER A 276 -15.23 16.61 27.27
N MET A 277 -14.03 16.02 27.19
CA MET A 277 -13.04 16.39 26.16
C MET A 277 -12.63 15.14 25.38
N ALA A 278 -12.82 15.16 24.06
CA ALA A 278 -12.58 13.99 23.21
C ALA A 278 -11.07 13.74 23.04
N LYS A 279 -10.58 12.62 23.58
CA LYS A 279 -9.16 12.25 23.49
C LYS A 279 -8.78 11.88 22.05
N GLN A 280 -7.58 12.29 21.65
CA GLN A 280 -6.88 11.70 20.51
C GLN A 280 -6.23 10.38 20.95
N ASN A 281 -6.03 9.44 20.03
CA ASN A 281 -5.30 8.20 20.29
C ASN A 281 -3.83 8.52 20.59
N SER A 282 -3.41 8.47 21.86
CA SER A 282 -2.04 8.80 22.26
C SER A 282 -1.13 7.58 22.36
N PHE A 283 0.19 7.81 22.42
CA PHE A 283 1.20 6.76 22.66
C PHE A 283 0.93 5.95 23.95
N LYS A 284 0.26 6.56 24.94
CA LYS A 284 -0.13 5.95 26.20
C LYS A 284 -1.27 4.93 26.05
N GLU A 285 -2.27 5.24 25.21
CA GLU A 285 -3.30 4.26 24.85
C GLU A 285 -2.73 3.16 23.95
N TYR A 286 -1.74 3.48 23.10
CA TYR A 286 -1.02 2.48 22.30
C TYR A 286 -0.28 1.46 23.18
N PHE A 287 0.62 1.93 24.05
CA PHE A 287 1.34 1.07 25.01
C PHE A 287 0.39 0.26 25.90
N ALA A 288 -0.69 0.88 26.39
CA ALA A 288 -1.68 0.19 27.22
C ALA A 288 -2.50 -0.89 26.50
N LEU A 289 -2.54 -0.90 25.16
CA LEU A 289 -3.17 -1.95 24.37
C LEU A 289 -2.17 -3.09 24.08
N GLU A 290 -0.90 -2.77 23.84
CA GLU A 290 0.18 -3.76 23.72
C GLU A 290 0.43 -4.48 25.06
N GLU A 291 0.31 -3.79 26.21
CA GLU A 291 0.27 -4.43 27.54
C GLU A 291 -0.84 -5.49 27.67
N ILE A 292 -2.01 -5.27 27.05
CA ILE A 292 -3.11 -6.25 27.02
C ILE A 292 -2.78 -7.38 26.03
N ALA A 293 -2.21 -7.07 24.87
CA ALA A 293 -1.80 -8.05 23.87
C ALA A 293 -0.76 -9.05 24.41
N GLY A 294 0.30 -8.56 25.05
CA GLY A 294 1.25 -9.43 25.76
C GLY A 294 0.58 -10.23 26.88
N SER A 295 -0.43 -9.70 27.57
CA SER A 295 -1.15 -10.44 28.63
C SER A 295 -2.06 -11.53 28.09
N VAL A 296 -2.51 -11.43 26.83
CA VAL A 296 -3.16 -12.52 26.10
C VAL A 296 -2.11 -13.55 25.64
N CYS A 297 -0.91 -13.13 25.25
CA CYS A 297 0.18 -14.04 24.88
C CYS A 297 0.69 -14.88 26.06
N ASP A 298 1.12 -14.26 27.17
CA ASP A 298 1.63 -14.94 28.36
C ASP A 298 0.62 -15.98 28.90
N ALA A 299 -0.68 -15.65 28.90
CA ALA A 299 -1.75 -16.56 29.35
C ALA A 299 -1.84 -17.83 28.49
N ARG A 300 -1.46 -17.76 27.21
CA ARG A 300 -1.43 -18.91 26.29
C ARG A 300 -0.14 -19.70 26.40
N MET A 301 1.00 -19.02 26.47
CA MET A 301 2.31 -19.66 26.69
C MET A 301 2.36 -20.42 28.03
N SER A 302 1.53 -20.01 28.99
CA SER A 302 1.36 -20.66 30.30
C SER A 302 0.25 -21.73 30.34
N ASP A 303 -0.44 -22.01 29.23
CA ASP A 303 -1.67 -22.83 29.15
C ASP A 303 -2.82 -22.38 30.11
N ASP A 304 -2.79 -21.15 30.62
CA ASP A 304 -3.86 -20.58 31.48
C ASP A 304 -5.00 -19.95 30.66
N TYR A 305 -5.73 -20.81 29.96
CA TYR A 305 -6.96 -20.44 29.27
C TYR A 305 -8.05 -19.89 30.22
N SER A 306 -7.91 -20.04 31.54
CA SER A 306 -8.87 -19.50 32.52
C SER A 306 -8.77 -17.97 32.65
N ALA A 307 -7.60 -17.39 32.35
CA ALA A 307 -7.40 -15.95 32.34
C ALA A 307 -8.02 -15.25 31.12
N LEU A 308 -8.12 -15.92 29.97
CA LEU A 308 -8.51 -15.30 28.69
C LEU A 308 -9.87 -14.56 28.71
N PRO A 309 -10.97 -15.08 29.31
CA PRO A 309 -12.23 -14.35 29.40
C PRO A 309 -12.13 -13.05 30.19
N SER A 310 -11.22 -12.98 31.19
CA SER A 310 -10.97 -11.75 31.93
C SER A 310 -10.27 -10.70 31.07
N GLN A 311 -9.30 -11.12 30.24
CA GLN A 311 -8.61 -10.24 29.29
C GLN A 311 -9.55 -9.73 28.19
N GLN A 312 -10.43 -10.57 27.65
CA GLN A 312 -11.47 -10.14 26.71
C GLN A 312 -12.37 -9.06 27.32
N SER A 313 -12.78 -9.19 28.59
CA SER A 313 -13.55 -8.13 29.27
C SER A 313 -12.75 -6.85 29.53
N VAL A 314 -11.42 -6.92 29.70
CA VAL A 314 -10.55 -5.73 29.76
C VAL A 314 -10.46 -5.06 28.39
N LEU A 315 -10.40 -5.84 27.32
CA LEU A 315 -10.30 -5.40 25.93
C LEU A 315 -11.62 -4.75 25.44
N GLU A 316 -12.78 -5.27 25.83
CA GLU A 316 -14.09 -4.61 25.66
C GLU A 316 -14.16 -3.24 26.35
N LYS A 317 -13.70 -3.16 27.61
CA LYS A 317 -13.66 -1.90 28.37
C LYS A 317 -12.69 -0.90 27.75
N PHE A 318 -11.57 -1.37 27.20
CA PHE A 318 -10.64 -0.52 26.45
C PHE A 318 -11.32 0.10 25.22
N TYR A 319 -12.09 -0.68 24.46
CA TYR A 319 -12.85 -0.20 23.31
C TYR A 319 -13.84 0.91 23.70
N CYS A 320 -14.66 0.65 24.73
CA CYS A 320 -15.70 1.57 25.19
C CYS A 320 -15.16 2.87 25.81
N ASN A 321 -13.94 2.83 26.36
CA ASN A 321 -13.33 4.00 27.00
C ASN A 321 -12.49 4.84 26.02
N ASN A 322 -11.79 4.20 25.08
CA ASN A 322 -10.76 4.88 24.26
C ASN A 322 -11.08 4.92 22.75
N ILE A 323 -11.95 4.06 22.24
CA ILE A 323 -12.19 3.91 20.80
C ILE A 323 -13.58 4.42 20.38
N THR A 324 -14.63 4.20 21.18
CA THR A 324 -16.01 4.58 20.83
C THR A 324 -16.36 6.05 21.08
N GLN A 325 -15.61 6.78 21.93
CA GLN A 325 -15.91 8.17 22.31
C GLN A 325 -15.60 9.21 21.22
N ARG A 326 -15.71 8.83 19.94
CA ARG A 326 -15.41 9.68 18.78
C ARG A 326 -16.65 10.48 18.36
N SER A 327 -16.69 11.76 18.73
CA SER A 327 -17.45 12.73 17.94
C SER A 327 -16.85 12.85 16.53
N SER A 328 -17.64 13.29 15.56
CA SER A 328 -17.27 13.38 14.13
C SER A 328 -16.23 14.46 13.80
N SER A 329 -15.36 14.83 14.75
CA SER A 329 -14.57 16.06 14.78
C SER A 329 -13.16 15.89 15.36
N VAL A 330 -12.69 14.65 15.53
CA VAL A 330 -11.38 14.32 16.12
C VAL A 330 -10.40 13.90 15.03
N GLY A 331 -9.11 14.17 15.23
CA GLY A 331 -8.04 13.94 14.26
C GLY A 331 -7.74 12.48 13.90
N PRO A 332 -6.79 12.24 12.99
CA PRO A 332 -6.52 10.91 12.44
C PRO A 332 -5.99 9.91 13.48
N ASP A 333 -6.34 8.64 13.28
CA ASP A 333 -5.89 7.51 14.09
C ASP A 333 -4.41 7.24 13.81
N ASN A 334 -3.51 7.68 14.70
CA ASN A 334 -2.05 7.63 14.45
C ASN A 334 -1.40 6.29 14.72
N PHE A 335 -1.90 5.54 15.70
CA PHE A 335 -1.40 4.22 16.06
C PHE A 335 -2.35 3.09 15.62
N CYS A 336 -3.27 3.35 14.68
CA CYS A 336 -4.26 2.40 14.16
C CYS A 336 -4.93 1.51 15.23
N LEU A 337 -5.27 2.07 16.41
CA LEU A 337 -5.59 1.27 17.61
C LEU A 337 -6.77 0.30 17.42
N ARG A 338 -7.64 0.55 16.44
CA ARG A 338 -8.71 -0.37 16.04
C ARG A 338 -8.20 -1.66 15.37
N ALA A 339 -7.18 -1.56 14.50
CA ALA A 339 -6.56 -2.71 13.87
C ALA A 339 -5.85 -3.59 14.93
N LEU A 340 -5.03 -2.98 15.79
CA LEU A 340 -4.42 -3.70 16.91
C LEU A 340 -5.48 -4.34 17.81
N TRP A 341 -6.54 -3.61 18.19
CA TRP A 341 -7.61 -4.15 19.05
C TRP A 341 -8.29 -5.39 18.46
N HIS A 342 -8.57 -5.39 17.15
CA HIS A 342 -9.10 -6.57 16.47
C HIS A 342 -8.10 -7.74 16.50
N VAL A 343 -6.80 -7.49 16.28
CA VAL A 343 -5.76 -8.53 16.32
C VAL A 343 -5.50 -9.05 17.73
N THR A 344 -5.52 -8.21 18.77
CA THR A 344 -5.48 -8.65 20.16
C THR A 344 -6.68 -9.55 20.49
N PHE A 345 -7.86 -9.24 19.92
CA PHE A 345 -9.01 -10.13 20.01
C PHE A 345 -8.76 -11.47 19.30
N LEU A 346 -8.20 -11.48 18.08
CA LEU A 346 -7.81 -12.71 17.39
C LEU A 346 -6.83 -13.55 18.23
N SER A 347 -5.77 -12.95 18.78
CA SER A 347 -4.80 -13.66 19.65
C SER A 347 -5.46 -14.27 20.90
N SER A 348 -6.66 -13.81 21.31
CA SER A 348 -7.44 -14.42 22.40
C SER A 348 -8.43 -15.52 21.97
N LEU A 349 -8.54 -15.81 20.67
CA LEU A 349 -9.59 -16.65 20.07
C LEU A 349 -9.07 -17.80 19.17
N VAL A 350 -7.92 -17.63 18.50
CA VAL A 350 -7.35 -18.64 17.60
C VAL A 350 -5.95 -19.07 18.02
N ASP A 351 -5.61 -20.33 17.84
CA ASP A 351 -4.25 -20.83 18.07
C ASP A 351 -3.40 -20.66 16.81
N TYR A 352 -2.61 -19.59 16.79
CA TYR A 352 -1.79 -19.22 15.65
C TYR A 352 -0.73 -20.27 15.33
N ASP A 353 -0.02 -20.80 16.32
CA ASP A 353 0.98 -21.86 16.09
C ASP A 353 0.35 -23.07 15.40
N ARG A 354 -0.79 -23.56 15.91
CA ARG A 354 -1.50 -24.68 15.30
C ARG A 354 -2.05 -24.37 13.91
N LEU A 355 -2.35 -23.10 13.59
CA LEU A 355 -2.70 -22.72 12.23
C LEU A 355 -1.47 -22.66 11.31
N GLU A 356 -0.35 -22.05 11.73
CA GLU A 356 0.89 -22.01 10.93
C GLU A 356 1.40 -23.43 10.63
N LEU A 357 1.38 -24.32 11.64
CA LEU A 357 1.66 -25.74 11.46
C LEU A 357 0.70 -26.40 10.46
N ALA A 358 -0.62 -26.18 10.59
CA ALA A 358 -1.61 -26.73 9.64
C ALA A 358 -1.52 -26.17 8.22
N VAL A 359 -0.95 -24.97 8.01
CA VAL A 359 -0.63 -24.45 6.68
C VAL A 359 0.59 -25.14 6.10
N GLY A 360 1.66 -25.31 6.89
CA GLY A 360 2.88 -26.00 6.45
C GLY A 360 4.20 -25.49 7.04
N ARG A 361 4.19 -24.70 8.13
CA ARG A 361 5.39 -24.07 8.72
C ARG A 361 6.55 -25.05 8.98
N GLU A 362 6.26 -26.31 9.31
CA GLU A 362 7.25 -27.38 9.57
C GLU A 362 7.14 -28.56 8.58
N GLY A 363 6.53 -28.34 7.40
CA GLY A 363 6.38 -29.36 6.36
C GLY A 363 5.18 -30.30 6.54
N HIS A 364 5.08 -31.28 5.64
CA HIS A 364 3.89 -32.14 5.48
C HIS A 364 3.60 -33.02 6.70
N GLU A 365 4.61 -33.65 7.31
CA GLU A 365 4.38 -34.61 8.41
C GLU A 365 3.84 -33.98 9.71
N GLU A 366 4.14 -32.70 9.97
CA GLU A 366 3.57 -31.96 11.09
C GLU A 366 2.23 -31.33 10.72
N SER A 367 2.10 -30.75 9.52
CA SER A 367 0.83 -30.16 9.03
C SER A 367 -0.35 -31.12 9.16
N GLN A 368 -0.18 -32.36 8.69
CA GLN A 368 -1.25 -33.37 8.70
C GLN A 368 -1.75 -33.73 10.13
N ARG A 369 -0.97 -33.44 11.19
CA ARG A 369 -1.41 -33.59 12.59
C ARG A 369 -2.32 -32.43 13.03
N HIS A 370 -2.13 -31.24 12.47
CA HIS A 370 -2.84 -30.01 12.84
C HIS A 370 -4.06 -29.71 11.94
N VAL A 371 -4.16 -30.29 10.74
CA VAL A 371 -5.36 -30.21 9.86
C VAL A 371 -6.67 -30.52 10.60
N CYS A 372 -6.68 -31.50 11.51
CA CYS A 372 -7.87 -31.85 12.30
C CYS A 372 -8.28 -30.73 13.27
N TYR A 373 -7.32 -30.01 13.86
CA TYR A 373 -7.60 -28.82 14.67
C TYR A 373 -8.13 -27.68 13.78
N ALA A 374 -7.47 -27.40 12.65
CA ALA A 374 -7.85 -26.31 11.75
C ALA A 374 -9.29 -26.48 11.19
N ARG A 375 -9.69 -27.70 10.82
CA ARG A 375 -11.08 -28.01 10.41
C ARG A 375 -12.08 -27.86 11.55
N ALA A 376 -11.75 -28.31 12.77
CA ALA A 376 -12.62 -28.12 13.92
C ALA A 376 -12.80 -26.63 14.28
N TRP A 377 -11.73 -25.84 14.19
CA TRP A 377 -11.75 -24.40 14.42
C TRP A 377 -12.51 -23.63 13.33
N ALA A 378 -12.28 -23.91 12.04
CA ALA A 378 -12.92 -23.19 10.93
C ALA A 378 -14.46 -23.33 10.93
N ASN A 379 -14.97 -24.45 11.43
CA ASN A 379 -16.40 -24.72 11.59
C ASN A 379 -16.96 -24.34 12.98
N SER A 380 -16.17 -23.67 13.82
CA SER A 380 -16.57 -23.23 15.16
C SER A 380 -17.07 -21.78 15.18
N ARG A 381 -17.81 -21.43 16.25
CA ARG A 381 -18.25 -20.04 16.51
C ARG A 381 -17.09 -19.06 16.62
N ASP A 382 -15.96 -19.48 17.21
CA ASP A 382 -14.78 -18.62 17.34
C ASP A 382 -14.00 -18.52 16.02
N GLY A 383 -14.02 -19.53 15.16
CA GLY A 383 -13.56 -19.41 13.77
C GLY A 383 -14.32 -18.32 13.01
N TRP A 384 -15.65 -18.31 13.09
CA TRP A 384 -16.48 -17.27 12.48
C TRP A 384 -16.24 -15.89 13.11
N ARG A 385 -16.06 -15.81 14.43
CA ARG A 385 -15.68 -14.59 15.15
C ARG A 385 -14.34 -14.04 14.64
N CYS A 386 -13.33 -14.90 14.52
CA CYS A 386 -12.02 -14.55 13.99
C CYS A 386 -12.07 -14.03 12.56
N VAL A 387 -12.87 -14.63 11.68
CA VAL A 387 -13.05 -14.14 10.29
C VAL A 387 -13.58 -12.70 10.29
N VAL A 388 -14.56 -12.38 11.13
CA VAL A 388 -15.10 -11.01 11.21
C VAL A 388 -14.05 -10.02 11.73
N HIS A 389 -13.32 -10.37 12.79
CA HIS A 389 -12.22 -9.52 13.29
C HIS A 389 -11.09 -9.36 12.26
N ALA A 390 -10.72 -10.39 11.50
CA ALA A 390 -9.70 -10.31 10.44
C ALA A 390 -10.11 -9.36 9.29
N VAL A 391 -11.36 -9.41 8.84
CA VAL A 391 -11.89 -8.46 7.82
C VAL A 391 -11.94 -7.02 8.36
N LEU A 392 -12.23 -6.84 9.64
CA LEU A 392 -12.24 -5.53 10.28
C LEU A 392 -10.81 -4.98 10.48
N THR A 393 -9.83 -5.83 10.81
CA THR A 393 -8.39 -5.49 10.80
C THR A 393 -7.98 -4.97 9.43
N PHE A 394 -8.25 -5.73 8.37
CA PHE A 394 -7.94 -5.32 6.99
C PHE A 394 -8.57 -3.96 6.67
N ARG A 395 -9.88 -3.77 6.88
CA ARG A 395 -10.56 -2.50 6.61
C ARG A 395 -10.02 -1.32 7.41
N CYS A 396 -9.55 -1.54 8.64
CA CYS A 396 -8.89 -0.50 9.43
C CYS A 396 -7.55 -0.08 8.82
N LEU A 397 -6.77 -1.04 8.31
CA LEU A 397 -5.46 -0.80 7.69
C LEU A 397 -5.57 -0.27 6.25
N GLU A 398 -6.53 -0.75 5.47
CA GLU A 398 -6.89 -0.26 4.13
C GLU A 398 -7.33 1.22 4.16
N SER A 399 -7.96 1.67 5.25
CA SER A 399 -8.38 3.07 5.44
C SER A 399 -7.22 4.05 5.74
N MET A 400 -5.97 3.58 5.75
CA MET A 400 -4.78 4.39 5.99
C MET A 400 -4.46 5.29 4.78
N PRO A 401 -4.19 6.60 4.97
CA PRO A 401 -3.75 7.46 3.86
C PRO A 401 -2.41 6.99 3.29
N ILE A 402 -2.28 6.94 1.96
CA ILE A 402 -1.10 6.44 1.23
C ILE A 402 0.21 7.15 1.65
N ALA A 403 0.14 8.41 2.07
CA ALA A 403 1.28 9.21 2.53
C ALA A 403 1.54 9.12 4.06
N LYS A 404 0.99 8.11 4.75
CA LYS A 404 1.16 7.89 6.19
C LYS A 404 1.91 6.59 6.44
N GLU A 405 2.98 6.67 7.23
CA GLU A 405 3.73 5.49 7.64
C GLU A 405 2.87 4.57 8.54
N PRO A 406 2.79 3.26 8.25
CA PRO A 406 2.08 2.32 9.12
C PRO A 406 2.80 2.15 10.47
N PRO A 407 2.05 1.97 11.59
CA PRO A 407 2.66 1.61 12.86
C PRO A 407 3.23 0.18 12.80
N ILE A 408 4.23 -0.10 13.64
CA ILE A 408 5.04 -1.33 13.57
C ILE A 408 4.24 -2.64 13.62
N HIS A 409 3.11 -2.66 14.32
CA HIS A 409 2.24 -3.84 14.39
C HIS A 409 1.41 -4.10 13.12
N ALA A 410 1.35 -3.18 12.15
CA ALA A 410 0.45 -3.30 11.00
C ALA A 410 0.80 -4.45 10.04
N PRO A 411 2.08 -4.72 9.69
CA PRO A 411 2.44 -5.92 8.93
C PRO A 411 2.07 -7.22 9.66
N ARG A 412 2.44 -7.36 10.94
CA ARG A 412 2.08 -8.51 11.78
C ARG A 412 0.56 -8.70 11.87
N SER A 413 -0.16 -7.61 12.11
CA SER A 413 -1.63 -7.59 12.19
C SER A 413 -2.30 -8.09 10.91
N LEU A 414 -1.77 -7.68 9.75
CA LEU A 414 -2.29 -8.07 8.46
C LEU A 414 -1.91 -9.52 8.09
N HIS A 415 -0.67 -9.94 8.35
CA HIS A 415 -0.25 -11.34 8.23
C HIS A 415 -1.12 -12.28 9.10
N ARG A 416 -1.34 -11.93 10.36
CA ARG A 416 -2.19 -12.66 11.32
C ARG A 416 -3.66 -12.71 10.86
N ALA A 417 -4.15 -11.68 10.15
CA ALA A 417 -5.47 -11.66 9.52
C ALA A 417 -5.55 -12.52 8.23
N ILE A 418 -4.49 -12.55 7.41
CA ILE A 418 -4.39 -13.44 6.23
C ILE A 418 -4.43 -14.91 6.68
N LEU A 419 -3.64 -15.28 7.69
CA LEU A 419 -3.56 -16.64 8.24
C LEU A 419 -4.94 -17.15 8.69
N VAL A 420 -5.70 -16.33 9.41
CA VAL A 420 -7.08 -16.62 9.84
C VAL A 420 -8.01 -16.80 8.64
N LEU A 421 -7.96 -15.88 7.67
CA LEU A 421 -8.85 -15.94 6.51
C LEU A 421 -8.53 -17.16 5.62
N TYR A 422 -7.25 -17.45 5.39
CA TYR A 422 -6.79 -18.62 4.63
C TYR A 422 -7.24 -19.92 5.28
N CYS A 423 -6.92 -20.13 6.56
CA CYS A 423 -7.30 -21.35 7.26
C CYS A 423 -8.82 -21.54 7.34
N TYR A 424 -9.60 -20.46 7.52
CA TYR A 424 -11.05 -20.55 7.48
C TYR A 424 -11.57 -21.00 6.11
N LEU A 425 -11.10 -20.37 5.03
CA LEU A 425 -11.58 -20.69 3.69
C LEU A 425 -11.14 -22.08 3.23
N GLN A 426 -9.96 -22.55 3.65
CA GLN A 426 -9.40 -23.85 3.27
C GLN A 426 -9.94 -25.03 4.09
N PHE A 427 -10.18 -24.85 5.39
CA PHE A 427 -10.55 -25.96 6.29
C PHE A 427 -12.02 -26.00 6.71
N LYS A 428 -12.87 -25.05 6.33
CA LYS A 428 -14.33 -25.14 6.56
C LYS A 428 -14.98 -26.27 5.75
N ASP A 429 -16.06 -26.83 6.28
CA ASP A 429 -16.82 -27.89 5.60
C ASP A 429 -17.88 -27.27 4.66
N ILE A 430 -18.28 -28.05 3.64
CA ILE A 430 -19.23 -27.63 2.57
C ILE A 430 -20.66 -28.10 2.91
N ALA A 431 -20.93 -28.44 4.18
CA ALA A 431 -22.19 -29.04 4.60
C ALA A 431 -23.29 -27.99 4.85
N ASP A 432 -24.54 -28.35 4.54
CA ASP A 432 -25.72 -27.50 4.74
C ASP A 432 -26.06 -27.33 6.23
N HIS A 433 -25.37 -26.39 6.91
CA HIS A 433 -25.72 -25.90 8.25
C HIS A 433 -27.02 -25.05 8.23
N THR A 434 -28.09 -25.58 7.63
CA THR A 434 -29.39 -24.93 7.43
C THR A 434 -30.14 -24.58 8.74
N ASP A 435 -29.59 -24.96 9.89
CA ASP A 435 -30.12 -24.74 11.25
C ASP A 435 -29.30 -23.70 12.08
N VAL A 436 -28.44 -22.88 11.46
CA VAL A 436 -27.73 -21.79 12.18
C VAL A 436 -28.72 -20.70 12.62
N THR A 437 -29.17 -20.79 13.88
CA THR A 437 -30.07 -19.81 14.49
C THR A 437 -29.45 -18.40 14.53
N ARG A 438 -30.29 -17.37 14.46
CA ARG A 438 -29.87 -15.94 14.48
C ARG A 438 -28.95 -15.55 15.64
N ASN A 439 -28.96 -16.27 16.76
CA ASN A 439 -28.14 -15.98 17.94
C ASN A 439 -26.69 -16.52 17.84
N ALA A 440 -26.34 -17.19 16.72
CA ALA A 440 -25.01 -17.73 16.49
C ALA A 440 -23.95 -16.65 16.18
N PHE A 441 -24.36 -15.53 15.58
CA PHE A 441 -23.48 -14.44 15.13
C PHE A 441 -23.53 -13.19 16.03
N ASP A 442 -24.19 -13.28 17.19
CA ASP A 442 -24.19 -12.22 18.20
C ASP A 442 -22.89 -12.30 19.03
N PHE A 443 -22.01 -11.32 18.86
CA PHE A 443 -20.71 -11.27 19.53
C PHE A 443 -20.66 -9.97 20.34
N PRO A 444 -20.62 -10.01 21.69
CA PRO A 444 -20.81 -8.82 22.52
C PRO A 444 -19.94 -7.62 22.11
N GLU A 445 -18.66 -7.83 21.83
CA GLU A 445 -17.72 -6.78 21.46
C GLU A 445 -18.03 -6.13 20.09
N LEU A 446 -18.66 -6.87 19.18
CA LEU A 446 -19.02 -6.40 17.83
C LEU A 446 -20.46 -5.84 17.79
N SER A 447 -21.37 -6.42 18.57
CA SER A 447 -22.74 -5.94 18.75
C SER A 447 -22.78 -4.58 19.46
N HIS A 448 -21.95 -4.36 20.48
CA HIS A 448 -21.79 -3.02 21.09
C HIS A 448 -21.17 -1.99 20.12
N ALA A 449 -20.38 -2.44 19.13
CA ALA A 449 -19.85 -1.60 18.07
C ALA A 449 -20.83 -1.35 16.90
N GLY A 450 -22.03 -1.95 16.94
CA GLY A 450 -23.05 -1.84 15.88
C GLY A 450 -22.70 -2.59 14.59
N ILE A 451 -21.80 -3.56 14.65
CA ILE A 451 -21.26 -4.26 13.47
C ILE A 451 -22.16 -5.43 13.08
N ASN A 452 -22.68 -5.42 11.86
CA ASN A 452 -23.46 -6.54 11.32
C ASN A 452 -22.52 -7.69 10.89
N CYS A 453 -22.31 -8.64 11.80
CA CYS A 453 -21.43 -9.80 11.59
C CYS A 453 -21.97 -10.77 10.52
N GLU A 454 -23.28 -10.98 10.45
CA GLU A 454 -23.96 -11.81 9.44
C GLU A 454 -23.63 -11.33 8.01
N ARG A 455 -23.67 -10.02 7.77
CA ARG A 455 -23.29 -9.40 6.48
C ARG A 455 -21.81 -9.63 6.14
N ILE A 456 -20.91 -9.51 7.10
CA ILE A 456 -19.46 -9.70 6.86
C ILE A 456 -19.16 -11.17 6.56
N LEU A 457 -19.80 -12.10 7.27
CA LEU A 457 -19.66 -13.53 6.98
C LEU A 457 -20.30 -13.91 5.64
N ALA A 458 -21.43 -13.30 5.25
CA ALA A 458 -22.02 -13.49 3.93
C ALA A 458 -21.12 -12.92 2.80
N GLU A 459 -20.40 -11.82 3.07
CA GLU A 459 -19.42 -11.24 2.13
C GLU A 459 -18.22 -12.16 1.91
N VAL A 460 -17.67 -12.76 2.99
CA VAL A 460 -16.57 -13.74 2.92
C VAL A 460 -17.00 -15.08 2.32
N ASN A 461 -18.26 -15.49 2.52
CA ASN A 461 -18.79 -16.76 1.97
C ASN A 461 -19.39 -16.62 0.57
N GLY A 462 -19.64 -15.40 0.08
CA GLY A 462 -20.14 -15.14 -1.26
C GLY A 462 -21.64 -15.46 -1.46
N PRO A 463 -22.17 -15.25 -2.68
CA PRO A 463 -23.58 -15.42 -3.02
C PRO A 463 -23.97 -16.90 -3.19
N GLY A 464 -23.73 -17.71 -2.17
CA GLY A 464 -23.88 -19.17 -2.22
C GLY A 464 -23.62 -19.83 -0.87
N MET A 465 -24.38 -19.44 0.16
CA MET A 465 -24.23 -19.96 1.54
C MET A 465 -24.34 -21.49 1.63
N TRP A 466 -25.06 -22.11 0.69
CA TRP A 466 -25.35 -23.55 0.59
C TRP A 466 -25.01 -24.06 -0.83
N GLY A 467 -23.72 -24.08 -1.19
CA GLY A 467 -23.27 -24.45 -2.53
C GLY A 467 -21.80 -24.88 -2.64
N PRO A 468 -21.42 -25.66 -3.66
CA PRO A 468 -20.07 -26.22 -3.78
C PRO A 468 -19.02 -25.16 -4.17
N LYS A 469 -18.14 -24.83 -3.21
CA LYS A 469 -16.95 -23.94 -3.31
C LYS A 469 -17.20 -22.56 -3.96
N PRO A 470 -17.47 -21.50 -3.16
CA PRO A 470 -17.52 -20.11 -3.66
C PRO A 470 -16.12 -19.59 -4.08
N MET A 471 -16.07 -18.37 -4.61
CA MET A 471 -14.82 -17.76 -5.10
C MET A 471 -13.89 -17.30 -3.96
N HIS A 472 -12.88 -18.12 -3.64
CA HIS A 472 -12.04 -17.94 -2.45
C HIS A 472 -10.88 -16.91 -2.58
N SER A 473 -10.67 -16.30 -3.74
CA SER A 473 -9.40 -15.63 -4.07
C SER A 473 -9.34 -14.12 -3.77
N SER A 474 -10.31 -13.32 -4.23
CA SER A 474 -10.15 -11.86 -4.33
C SER A 474 -9.83 -11.17 -3.00
N MET A 475 -10.49 -11.55 -1.91
CA MET A 475 -10.25 -10.94 -0.60
C MET A 475 -8.87 -11.30 -0.03
N LEU A 476 -8.41 -12.55 -0.19
CA LEU A 476 -7.05 -12.95 0.21
C LEU A 476 -5.98 -12.20 -0.61
N CYS A 477 -6.15 -12.10 -1.94
CA CYS A 477 -5.25 -11.34 -2.79
C CYS A 477 -5.19 -9.85 -2.41
N HIS A 478 -6.31 -9.23 -2.04
CA HIS A 478 -6.32 -7.84 -1.56
C HIS A 478 -5.57 -7.67 -0.23
N PHE A 479 -5.65 -8.63 0.70
CA PHE A 479 -4.89 -8.57 1.95
C PHE A 479 -3.37 -8.71 1.69
N ILE A 480 -2.97 -9.62 0.80
CA ILE A 480 -1.58 -9.84 0.41
C ILE A 480 -1.01 -8.60 -0.30
N GLU A 481 -1.77 -7.99 -1.22
CA GLU A 481 -1.39 -6.73 -1.89
C GLU A 481 -1.25 -5.57 -0.88
N LEU A 482 -2.12 -5.45 0.12
CA LEU A 482 -1.96 -4.45 1.18
C LEU A 482 -0.71 -4.71 2.04
N LEU A 483 -0.35 -5.98 2.29
CA LEU A 483 0.88 -6.35 2.98
C LEU A 483 2.13 -6.00 2.15
N ARG A 484 2.07 -6.24 0.84
CA ARG A 484 3.10 -5.82 -0.13
C ARG A 484 3.26 -4.29 -0.16
N ARG A 485 2.17 -3.52 -0.02
CA ARG A 485 2.21 -2.04 0.10
C ARG A 485 2.83 -1.54 1.40
N PHE A 486 2.76 -2.30 2.49
CA PHE A 486 3.56 -2.03 3.70
C PHE A 486 5.04 -2.43 3.55
N GLY A 487 5.46 -2.82 2.35
CA GLY A 487 6.82 -3.25 1.99
C GLY A 487 7.95 -2.22 2.11
N HIS A 488 7.79 -1.12 2.86
CA HIS A 488 8.96 -0.44 3.43
C HIS A 488 9.68 -1.39 4.41
N TRP A 489 8.90 -2.06 5.26
CA TRP A 489 9.34 -3.08 6.20
C TRP A 489 9.75 -4.37 5.45
N GLY A 490 10.99 -4.83 5.64
CA GLY A 490 11.52 -6.03 4.96
C GLY A 490 10.69 -7.28 5.24
N LEU A 491 10.28 -7.46 6.50
CA LEU A 491 9.40 -8.53 6.96
C LEU A 491 8.08 -8.58 6.17
N ALA A 492 7.46 -7.43 5.87
CA ALA A 492 6.19 -7.37 5.15
C ALA A 492 6.34 -7.93 3.72
N ARG A 493 7.48 -7.67 3.06
CA ARG A 493 7.80 -8.22 1.73
C ARG A 493 8.01 -9.74 1.78
N GLN A 494 8.73 -10.24 2.79
CA GLN A 494 8.94 -11.68 2.98
C GLN A 494 7.63 -12.42 3.28
N GLN A 495 6.78 -11.87 4.15
CA GLN A 495 5.47 -12.42 4.47
C GLN A 495 4.51 -12.37 3.26
N ALA A 496 4.56 -11.33 2.43
CA ALA A 496 3.78 -11.27 1.19
C ALA A 496 4.22 -12.37 0.20
N ALA A 497 5.52 -12.50 -0.08
CA ALA A 497 6.06 -13.53 -0.98
C ALA A 497 5.74 -14.96 -0.51
N MET A 498 5.80 -15.23 0.81
CA MET A 498 5.36 -16.49 1.39
C MET A 498 3.88 -16.77 1.09
N TRP A 499 2.99 -15.80 1.31
CA TRP A 499 1.55 -15.96 1.03
C TRP A 499 1.24 -16.07 -0.47
N GLU A 500 2.02 -15.44 -1.34
CA GLU A 500 1.93 -15.61 -2.80
C GLU A 500 2.22 -17.07 -3.21
N VAL A 501 3.26 -17.70 -2.64
CA VAL A 501 3.56 -19.13 -2.86
C VAL A 501 2.44 -20.04 -2.35
N VAL A 502 1.92 -19.79 -1.13
CA VAL A 502 0.81 -20.57 -0.55
C VAL A 502 -0.45 -20.49 -1.42
N VAL A 503 -0.76 -19.34 -2.01
CA VAL A 503 -1.95 -19.15 -2.86
C VAL A 503 -1.77 -19.69 -4.30
N ALA A 504 -0.53 -19.93 -4.74
CA ALA A 504 -0.24 -20.41 -6.09
C ALA A 504 -0.54 -21.91 -6.29
N ASP A 505 -0.05 -22.78 -5.41
CA ASP A 505 0.06 -24.23 -5.68
C ASP A 505 -1.24 -25.04 -5.38
N GLU A 506 -2.14 -24.53 -4.52
CA GLU A 506 -3.47 -25.11 -4.20
C GLU A 506 -4.43 -25.28 -5.41
N GLY A 507 -3.99 -24.96 -6.63
CA GLY A 507 -4.87 -24.82 -7.79
C GLY A 507 -5.82 -23.63 -7.66
N MET A 508 -5.67 -22.78 -6.63
CA MET A 508 -6.38 -21.50 -6.51
C MET A 508 -6.09 -20.61 -7.72
N TYR A 509 -4.82 -20.51 -8.14
CA TYR A 509 -4.43 -19.84 -9.39
C TYR A 509 -5.07 -20.47 -10.65
N SER A 510 -5.24 -21.80 -10.70
CA SER A 510 -5.82 -22.49 -11.87
C SER A 510 -7.34 -22.33 -11.97
N SER A 511 -8.05 -22.39 -10.83
CA SER A 511 -9.50 -22.19 -10.75
C SER A 511 -9.92 -20.72 -10.87
N LEU A 512 -9.05 -19.79 -10.44
CA LEU A 512 -9.15 -18.35 -10.72
C LEU A 512 -9.36 -18.08 -12.22
N TYR A 513 -8.56 -18.71 -13.09
CA TYR A 513 -8.65 -18.49 -14.55
C TYR A 513 -9.88 -19.11 -15.23
N THR A 514 -10.58 -20.06 -14.60
CA THR A 514 -11.69 -20.79 -15.24
C THR A 514 -13.08 -20.38 -14.78
N ASN A 515 -13.27 -19.97 -13.53
CA ASN A 515 -14.62 -19.72 -12.97
C ASN A 515 -14.84 -18.32 -12.39
N MET A 516 -13.91 -17.37 -12.56
CA MET A 516 -14.22 -15.96 -12.27
C MET A 516 -15.16 -15.42 -13.34
N GLU A 517 -16.33 -14.91 -12.94
CA GLU A 517 -17.18 -14.16 -13.87
C GLU A 517 -16.39 -12.98 -14.43
N PHE A 518 -16.41 -12.83 -15.75
CA PHE A 518 -15.42 -12.07 -16.53
C PHE A 518 -15.53 -10.53 -16.41
N ASN A 519 -15.33 -10.01 -15.20
CA ASN A 519 -14.90 -8.63 -14.98
C ASN A 519 -13.41 -8.54 -15.28
N MET A 520 -13.06 -8.33 -16.55
CA MET A 520 -11.67 -8.02 -16.96
C MET A 520 -11.30 -6.57 -16.61
N ASN A 521 -11.43 -6.23 -15.33
CA ASN A 521 -10.72 -5.09 -14.80
C ASN A 521 -9.21 -5.36 -14.90
N SER A 522 -8.49 -4.33 -15.31
CA SER A 522 -7.10 -4.35 -15.76
C SER A 522 -6.13 -4.44 -14.58
N THR A 523 -6.14 -5.56 -13.88
CA THR A 523 -5.33 -5.77 -12.66
C THR A 523 -5.00 -7.26 -12.44
N PHE A 524 -4.77 -7.99 -13.53
CA PHE A 524 -4.23 -9.35 -13.50
C PHE A 524 -2.81 -9.35 -14.05
N ALA A 525 -1.84 -9.36 -13.14
CA ALA A 525 -0.45 -9.67 -13.47
C ALA A 525 -0.37 -11.08 -14.09
N PRO A 526 0.25 -11.26 -15.26
CA PRO A 526 0.53 -12.59 -15.79
C PRO A 526 1.61 -13.28 -14.96
N PRO A 527 1.75 -14.62 -15.03
CA PRO A 527 2.94 -15.27 -14.51
C PRO A 527 4.19 -14.70 -15.20
N ALA A 528 5.22 -14.38 -14.41
CA ALA A 528 6.32 -13.45 -14.73
C ALA A 528 7.31 -13.87 -15.87
N ALA A 529 6.93 -14.83 -16.70
CA ALA A 529 7.66 -15.26 -17.89
C ALA A 529 6.76 -15.56 -19.12
N ALA A 530 5.44 -15.33 -19.03
CA ALA A 530 4.51 -15.66 -20.12
C ALA A 530 4.69 -14.75 -21.35
N THR A 531 4.79 -15.37 -22.51
CA THR A 531 4.97 -14.65 -23.77
C THR A 531 3.64 -14.08 -24.29
N TYR A 532 3.71 -13.00 -25.08
CA TYR A 532 2.52 -12.35 -25.65
C TYR A 532 1.56 -13.34 -26.39
N PRO A 533 2.04 -14.34 -27.16
CA PRO A 533 1.14 -15.35 -27.75
C PRO A 533 0.41 -16.24 -26.74
N GLU A 534 1.03 -16.58 -25.60
CA GLU A 534 0.42 -17.39 -24.55
C GLU A 534 -0.65 -16.58 -23.80
N LEU A 535 -0.37 -15.31 -23.50
CA LEU A 535 -1.33 -14.37 -22.93
C LEU A 535 -2.48 -14.05 -23.90
N TYR A 536 -2.23 -14.04 -25.22
CA TYR A 536 -3.29 -13.94 -26.22
C TYR A 536 -4.12 -15.23 -26.34
N ALA A 537 -3.50 -16.40 -26.20
CA ALA A 537 -4.19 -17.69 -26.16
C ALA A 537 -5.09 -17.79 -24.91
N LEU A 538 -4.61 -17.31 -23.76
CA LEU A 538 -5.35 -17.21 -22.50
C LEU A 538 -6.56 -16.28 -22.63
N ALA A 539 -6.37 -15.05 -23.12
CA ALA A 539 -7.48 -14.14 -23.44
C ALA A 539 -8.45 -14.75 -24.47
N SER A 540 -7.94 -15.57 -25.38
CA SER A 540 -8.75 -16.25 -26.41
C SER A 540 -9.65 -17.36 -25.87
N GLN A 541 -9.38 -17.90 -24.67
CA GLN A 541 -10.27 -18.87 -24.01
C GLN A 541 -11.66 -18.29 -23.73
N ASN A 542 -11.79 -16.96 -23.60
CA ASN A 542 -13.08 -16.32 -23.42
C ASN A 542 -13.82 -16.12 -24.75
N PRO A 543 -15.08 -16.59 -24.91
CA PRO A 543 -15.85 -16.42 -26.14
C PRO A 543 -16.66 -15.10 -26.20
N LYS A 544 -16.79 -14.36 -25.09
CA LYS A 544 -17.54 -13.10 -25.01
C LYS A 544 -16.73 -11.89 -25.51
N LEU A 545 -15.41 -11.90 -25.32
CA LEU A 545 -14.51 -10.81 -25.73
C LEU A 545 -14.32 -10.77 -27.26
N SER A 546 -14.32 -9.56 -27.82
CA SER A 546 -13.89 -9.31 -29.20
C SER A 546 -12.37 -9.48 -29.38
N PHE A 547 -11.93 -9.56 -30.64
CA PHE A 547 -10.50 -9.60 -31.01
C PHE A 547 -9.69 -8.42 -30.41
N LEU A 548 -10.26 -7.22 -30.43
CA LEU A 548 -9.60 -6.01 -29.92
C LEU A 548 -9.48 -6.02 -28.40
N GLU A 549 -10.52 -6.49 -27.70
CA GLU A 549 -10.50 -6.60 -26.23
C GLU A 549 -9.50 -7.67 -25.77
N LYS A 550 -9.36 -8.77 -26.52
CA LYS A 550 -8.32 -9.78 -26.27
C LYS A 550 -6.92 -9.18 -26.40
N ALA A 551 -6.63 -8.51 -27.52
CA ALA A 551 -5.34 -7.86 -27.73
C ALA A 551 -5.06 -6.75 -26.70
N TRP A 552 -6.10 -6.04 -26.25
CA TRP A 552 -6.02 -5.02 -25.20
C TRP A 552 -5.63 -5.61 -23.85
N TRP A 553 -6.35 -6.63 -23.37
CA TRP A 553 -6.02 -7.30 -22.11
C TRP A 553 -4.62 -7.93 -22.17
N THR A 554 -4.28 -8.61 -23.27
CA THR A 554 -2.94 -9.19 -23.48
C THR A 554 -1.84 -8.14 -23.44
N HIS A 555 -2.08 -6.94 -23.98
CA HIS A 555 -1.11 -5.84 -23.91
C HIS A 555 -0.92 -5.35 -22.46
N TYR A 556 -1.99 -5.10 -21.72
CA TYR A 556 -1.88 -4.66 -20.31
C TYR A 556 -1.21 -5.71 -19.44
N ALA A 557 -1.57 -6.99 -19.58
CA ALA A 557 -0.91 -8.10 -18.90
C ALA A 557 0.59 -8.16 -19.25
N TYR A 558 0.95 -8.19 -20.55
CA TYR A 558 2.34 -8.38 -21.00
C TYR A 558 3.33 -7.31 -20.47
N TRP A 559 2.87 -6.09 -20.20
CA TRP A 559 3.72 -5.02 -19.66
C TRP A 559 3.78 -4.97 -18.13
N ASP A 560 2.88 -5.67 -17.43
CA ASP A 560 2.73 -5.75 -15.95
C ASP A 560 2.86 -4.41 -15.20
N ASN A 561 2.46 -3.32 -15.88
CA ASN A 561 2.58 -1.95 -15.39
C ASN A 561 1.66 -1.05 -16.21
N ASP A 562 0.56 -0.60 -15.61
CA ASP A 562 -0.51 0.08 -16.35
C ASP A 562 -0.08 1.45 -16.92
N ILE A 563 0.88 2.13 -16.28
CA ILE A 563 1.48 3.38 -16.76
C ILE A 563 2.28 3.12 -18.04
N ILE A 564 3.15 2.12 -18.04
CA ILE A 564 3.96 1.73 -19.21
C ILE A 564 3.06 1.20 -20.32
N ALA A 565 2.12 0.31 -20.00
CA ALA A 565 1.15 -0.24 -20.94
C ALA A 565 0.36 0.89 -21.63
N THR A 566 -0.21 1.81 -20.85
CA THR A 566 -0.97 2.98 -21.33
C THR A 566 -0.11 3.91 -22.17
N GLY A 567 1.10 4.24 -21.68
CA GLY A 567 2.02 5.13 -22.37
C GLY A 567 2.42 4.59 -23.74
N ILE A 568 2.77 3.30 -23.81
CA ILE A 568 3.16 2.63 -25.06
C ILE A 568 1.99 2.53 -26.04
N ILE A 569 0.81 2.06 -25.61
CA ILE A 569 -0.33 1.92 -26.54
C ILE A 569 -0.83 3.29 -27.04
N THR A 570 -0.85 4.30 -26.18
CA THR A 570 -1.31 5.65 -26.53
C THR A 570 -0.31 6.35 -27.46
N PHE A 571 1.00 6.29 -27.16
CA PHE A 571 2.02 6.91 -27.99
C PHE A 571 2.17 6.21 -29.36
N LEU A 572 2.15 4.87 -29.40
CA LEU A 572 2.18 4.14 -30.67
C LEU A 572 0.91 4.37 -31.48
N ALA A 573 -0.27 4.42 -30.86
CA ALA A 573 -1.50 4.80 -31.56
C ALA A 573 -1.40 6.23 -32.13
N HIS A 574 -0.90 7.19 -31.36
CA HIS A 574 -0.69 8.57 -31.79
C HIS A 574 0.20 8.66 -33.04
N GLU A 575 1.42 8.11 -32.96
CA GLU A 575 2.42 8.14 -34.03
C GLU A 575 1.93 7.44 -35.31
N ILE A 576 1.36 6.23 -35.16
CA ILE A 576 0.88 5.44 -36.30
C ILE A 576 -0.28 6.16 -36.98
N LEU A 577 -1.25 6.69 -36.24
CA LEU A 577 -2.41 7.36 -36.81
C LEU A 577 -2.04 8.71 -37.45
N TYR A 578 -1.17 9.50 -36.82
CA TYR A 578 -0.72 10.79 -37.35
C TYR A 578 -0.02 10.62 -38.70
N PHE A 579 1.05 9.81 -38.74
CA PHE A 579 1.83 9.63 -39.95
C PHE A 579 1.06 8.85 -41.03
N ALA A 580 0.24 7.85 -40.68
CA ALA A 580 -0.61 7.17 -41.65
C ALA A 580 -1.66 8.11 -42.26
N ARG A 581 -2.26 9.02 -41.46
CA ARG A 581 -3.22 10.02 -41.98
C ARG A 581 -2.55 11.10 -42.82
N CYS A 582 -1.25 11.34 -42.66
CA CYS A 582 -0.48 12.22 -43.53
C CYS A 582 -0.20 11.63 -44.93
N ILE A 583 -0.07 10.30 -45.06
CA ILE A 583 0.32 9.63 -46.33
C ILE A 583 -0.57 10.01 -47.54
N PRO A 584 -1.92 10.01 -47.46
CA PRO A 584 -2.78 10.39 -48.59
C PRO A 584 -2.49 11.80 -49.14
N TRP A 585 -2.12 12.74 -48.26
CA TRP A 585 -1.82 14.12 -48.65
C TRP A 585 -0.44 14.24 -49.29
N ILE A 586 0.55 13.48 -48.79
CA ILE A 586 1.88 13.35 -49.40
C ILE A 586 1.76 12.75 -50.81
N ILE A 587 0.90 11.73 -51.00
CA ILE A 587 0.59 11.14 -52.31
C ILE A 587 -0.09 12.16 -53.22
N ALA A 588 -1.01 12.97 -52.70
CA ALA A 588 -1.68 14.01 -53.49
C ALA A 588 -0.73 15.11 -53.98
N ASP A 589 0.21 15.55 -53.12
CA ASP A 589 1.25 16.52 -53.47
C ASP A 589 2.30 15.92 -54.43
N ALA A 590 2.56 14.60 -54.36
CA ALA A 590 3.44 13.88 -55.29
C ALA A 590 2.80 13.56 -56.66
N LEU A 591 1.46 13.60 -56.78
CA LEU A 591 0.72 13.31 -58.01
C LEU A 591 -0.12 14.53 -58.49
N PRO A 592 0.53 15.68 -58.78
CA PRO A 592 -0.18 16.92 -59.10
C PRO A 592 -1.06 16.81 -60.35
N THR A 593 -0.72 15.95 -61.32
CA THR A 593 -1.52 15.69 -62.53
C THR A 593 -2.94 15.19 -62.25
N LEU A 594 -3.18 14.57 -61.09
CA LEU A 594 -4.50 14.06 -60.70
C LEU A 594 -5.20 14.98 -59.68
N PHE A 595 -4.43 15.57 -58.77
CA PHE A 595 -4.95 16.22 -57.56
C PHE A 595 -4.79 17.74 -57.50
N HIS A 596 -3.93 18.37 -58.30
CA HIS A 596 -3.68 19.83 -58.23
C HIS A 596 -4.96 20.67 -58.36
N ARG A 597 -5.92 20.22 -59.19
CA ARG A 597 -7.27 20.80 -59.33
C ARG A 597 -8.11 20.90 -58.05
N PHE A 598 -7.67 20.29 -56.95
CA PHE A 598 -8.31 20.33 -55.64
C PHE A 598 -7.49 21.07 -54.57
N LYS A 599 -6.28 21.56 -54.91
CA LYS A 599 -5.41 22.32 -53.99
C LYS A 599 -5.97 23.73 -53.81
N ILE A 600 -6.07 24.20 -52.57
CA ILE A 600 -6.74 25.47 -52.24
C ILE A 600 -5.86 26.68 -52.60
N GLN A 601 -4.56 26.61 -52.32
CA GLN A 601 -3.56 27.59 -52.78
C GLN A 601 -2.83 27.09 -54.03
N ASP A 602 -3.60 26.79 -55.08
CA ASP A 602 -3.19 26.33 -56.41
C ASP A 602 -1.91 26.97 -56.99
N LYS A 603 -1.67 28.26 -56.71
CA LYS A 603 -0.53 29.06 -57.18
C LYS A 603 0.79 28.83 -56.42
N LYS A 604 0.77 28.10 -55.30
CA LYS A 604 1.98 27.68 -54.58
C LYS A 604 2.39 26.28 -55.03
N ALA A 605 3.69 26.03 -55.11
CA ALA A 605 4.21 24.70 -55.36
C ALA A 605 3.92 23.79 -54.14
N PRO A 606 3.73 22.47 -54.35
CA PRO A 606 3.75 21.48 -53.27
C PRO A 606 5.05 21.54 -52.45
N PRO A 607 5.01 21.20 -51.15
CA PRO A 607 6.20 21.22 -50.28
C PRO A 607 7.24 20.20 -50.76
N SER A 608 8.51 20.61 -50.88
CA SER A 608 9.57 19.71 -51.34
C SER A 608 9.86 18.61 -50.32
N ALA A 609 10.38 17.47 -50.78
CA ALA A 609 10.77 16.37 -49.89
C ALA A 609 11.77 16.78 -48.80
N LYS A 610 12.61 17.80 -49.07
CA LYS A 610 13.51 18.38 -48.07
C LYS A 610 12.75 19.13 -46.97
N GLU A 611 11.76 19.94 -47.34
CA GLU A 611 10.93 20.67 -46.38
C GLU A 611 10.04 19.73 -45.57
N GLN A 612 9.45 18.72 -46.21
CA GLN A 612 8.70 17.65 -45.52
C GLN A 612 9.60 16.92 -44.52
N TRP A 613 10.83 16.55 -44.90
CA TRP A 613 11.77 15.86 -43.99
C TRP A 613 12.27 16.75 -42.84
N SER A 614 12.46 18.05 -43.09
CA SER A 614 12.74 19.04 -42.04
C SER A 614 11.55 19.22 -41.07
N CYS A 615 10.32 19.17 -41.60
CA CYS A 615 9.08 19.23 -40.82
C CYS A 615 8.94 17.99 -39.92
N VAL A 616 9.02 16.79 -40.50
CA VAL A 616 8.97 15.49 -39.78
C VAL A 616 9.98 15.41 -38.63
N LYS A 617 11.23 15.85 -38.84
CA LYS A 617 12.25 15.87 -37.77
C LYS A 617 11.89 16.76 -36.59
N TYR A 618 11.26 17.91 -36.85
CA TYR A 618 10.83 18.82 -35.79
C TYR A 618 9.63 18.27 -35.03
N ILE A 619 8.65 17.72 -35.76
CA ILE A 619 7.46 17.07 -35.22
C ILE A 619 7.86 15.90 -34.30
N LEU A 620 8.68 14.97 -34.77
CA LEU A 620 9.21 13.88 -33.94
C LEU A 620 9.96 14.41 -32.70
N ALA A 621 10.72 15.50 -32.81
CA ALA A 621 11.37 16.10 -31.65
C ALA A 621 10.34 16.66 -30.64
N ILE A 622 9.27 17.31 -31.10
CA ILE A 622 8.16 17.76 -30.22
C ILE A 622 7.44 16.56 -29.60
N HIS A 623 7.14 15.52 -30.39
CA HIS A 623 6.38 14.35 -29.92
C HIS A 623 7.16 13.58 -28.85
N PHE A 624 8.46 13.33 -29.03
CA PHE A 624 9.28 12.65 -28.02
C PHE A 624 9.69 13.52 -26.82
N ILE A 625 9.82 14.85 -26.97
CA ILE A 625 10.30 15.74 -25.88
C ILE A 625 9.15 16.35 -25.06
N VAL A 626 7.97 16.58 -25.67
CA VAL A 626 6.84 17.27 -25.04
C VAL A 626 5.66 16.33 -24.84
N GLU A 627 5.24 15.63 -25.89
CA GLU A 627 4.00 14.85 -25.86
C GLU A 627 4.14 13.49 -25.21
N MET A 628 5.26 12.77 -25.42
CA MET A 628 5.53 11.50 -24.74
C MET A 628 5.51 11.66 -23.20
N PRO A 629 6.16 12.67 -22.59
CA PRO A 629 5.96 12.97 -21.17
C PRO A 629 4.50 13.23 -20.77
N MET A 630 3.73 13.98 -21.58
CA MET A 630 2.31 14.22 -21.32
C MET A 630 1.47 12.93 -21.38
N ILE A 631 1.78 12.03 -22.32
CA ILE A 631 1.11 10.73 -22.49
C ILE A 631 1.47 9.75 -21.37
N VAL A 632 2.72 9.73 -20.90
CA VAL A 632 3.11 8.92 -19.73
C VAL A 632 2.43 9.44 -18.46
N LEU A 633 2.36 10.77 -18.28
CA LEU A 633 1.61 11.40 -17.18
C LEU A 633 0.08 11.28 -17.32
N PHE A 634 -0.44 10.88 -18.48
CA PHE A 634 -1.89 10.73 -18.68
C PHE A 634 -2.46 9.56 -17.86
N HIS A 635 -1.70 8.49 -17.61
CA HIS A 635 -2.21 7.38 -16.79
C HIS A 635 -2.59 7.78 -15.36
N PRO A 636 -1.70 8.36 -14.52
CA PRO A 636 -2.10 8.80 -13.18
C PRO A 636 -3.13 9.93 -13.21
N MET A 637 -3.23 10.72 -14.30
CA MET A 637 -4.35 11.66 -14.48
C MET A 637 -5.68 10.95 -14.76
N MET A 638 -5.71 9.84 -15.48
CA MET A 638 -6.92 9.03 -15.65
C MET A 638 -7.41 8.48 -14.31
N GLU A 639 -6.52 7.89 -13.51
CA GLU A 639 -6.88 7.33 -12.20
C GLU A 639 -7.42 8.42 -11.26
N LEU A 640 -6.72 9.56 -11.17
CA LEU A 640 -7.13 10.71 -10.35
C LEU A 640 -8.49 11.30 -10.75
N PHE A 641 -8.86 11.20 -12.03
CA PHE A 641 -10.14 11.68 -12.57
C PHE A 641 -11.17 10.55 -12.82
N GLY A 642 -10.92 9.33 -12.33
CA GLY A 642 -11.88 8.22 -12.39
C GLY A 642 -12.17 7.66 -13.79
N LEU A 643 -11.20 7.72 -14.71
CA LEU A 643 -11.32 7.12 -16.05
C LEU A 643 -10.99 5.62 -15.99
N LYS A 644 -11.78 4.82 -16.73
CA LYS A 644 -11.61 3.36 -16.80
C LYS A 644 -10.68 2.97 -17.96
N TYR A 645 -9.78 2.02 -17.77
CA TYR A 645 -9.06 1.32 -18.85
C TYR A 645 -9.32 -0.20 -18.86
N ALA A 646 -10.00 -0.68 -17.82
CA ALA A 646 -10.66 -1.98 -17.65
C ALA A 646 -11.67 -2.33 -18.74
N LEU A 647 -11.79 -3.62 -19.07
CA LEU A 647 -12.80 -4.17 -19.99
C LEU A 647 -14.13 -4.46 -19.27
N PRO A 648 -15.28 -4.55 -19.99
CA PRO A 648 -15.45 -4.48 -21.45
C PRO A 648 -15.30 -3.06 -22.02
N PHE A 649 -15.13 -2.95 -23.35
CA PHE A 649 -15.16 -1.65 -24.00
C PHE A 649 -16.56 -0.98 -23.92
N PRO A 650 -16.63 0.36 -23.90
CA PRO A 650 -17.89 1.09 -23.91
C PRO A 650 -18.67 0.80 -25.19
N ASP A 651 -19.99 0.76 -25.08
CA ASP A 651 -20.86 0.55 -26.24
C ASP A 651 -20.74 1.71 -27.25
N LEU A 652 -21.01 1.42 -28.53
CA LEU A 652 -20.85 2.39 -29.61
C LEU A 652 -21.72 3.64 -29.47
N LYS A 653 -22.85 3.58 -28.75
CA LYS A 653 -23.70 4.76 -28.50
C LYS A 653 -23.10 5.62 -27.38
N THR A 654 -22.61 5.02 -26.29
CA THR A 654 -21.88 5.75 -25.23
C THR A 654 -20.63 6.41 -25.79
N LEU A 655 -19.81 5.68 -26.56
CA LEU A 655 -18.63 6.20 -27.23
C LEU A 655 -18.97 7.35 -28.20
N ALA A 656 -20.01 7.21 -29.03
CA ALA A 656 -20.44 8.28 -29.94
C ALA A 656 -20.97 9.52 -29.21
N ILE A 657 -21.70 9.37 -28.10
CA ILE A 657 -22.20 10.50 -27.29
C ILE A 657 -21.04 11.22 -26.62
N GLN A 658 -20.11 10.50 -25.97
CA GLN A 658 -18.93 11.08 -25.31
C GLN A 658 -18.06 11.84 -26.32
N ILE A 659 -17.73 11.23 -27.46
CA ILE A 659 -16.95 11.88 -28.55
C ILE A 659 -17.66 13.12 -29.09
N THR A 660 -19.00 13.10 -29.24
CA THR A 660 -19.77 14.28 -29.67
C THR A 660 -19.65 15.43 -28.66
N ILE A 661 -19.71 15.13 -27.36
CA ILE A 661 -19.49 16.13 -26.29
C ILE A 661 -18.07 16.68 -26.36
N PHE A 662 -17.06 15.82 -26.49
CA PHE A 662 -15.65 16.23 -26.57
C PHE A 662 -15.39 17.16 -27.77
N PHE A 663 -15.97 16.89 -28.94
CA PHE A 663 -15.89 17.77 -30.11
C PHE A 663 -16.42 19.19 -29.83
N PHE A 664 -17.54 19.35 -29.13
CA PHE A 664 -18.10 20.69 -28.84
C PHE A 664 -17.32 21.42 -27.75
N VAL A 665 -16.83 20.71 -26.72
CA VAL A 665 -16.06 21.33 -25.63
C VAL A 665 -14.64 21.70 -26.10
N GLU A 666 -13.96 20.84 -26.86
CA GLU A 666 -12.63 21.15 -27.40
C GLU A 666 -12.68 22.25 -28.46
N ASP A 667 -13.62 22.25 -29.42
CA ASP A 667 -13.71 23.32 -30.43
C ASP A 667 -13.97 24.69 -29.76
N THR A 668 -14.70 24.70 -28.63
CA THR A 668 -14.91 25.89 -27.81
C THR A 668 -13.63 26.34 -27.10
N TYR A 669 -12.92 25.43 -26.42
CA TYR A 669 -11.63 25.72 -25.78
C TYR A 669 -10.61 26.23 -26.81
N HIS A 670 -10.50 25.51 -27.92
CA HIS A 670 -9.61 25.80 -29.04
C HIS A 670 -9.88 27.17 -29.62
N TYR A 671 -11.14 27.51 -29.95
CA TYR A 671 -11.48 28.81 -30.52
C TYR A 671 -10.95 29.96 -29.67
N TRP A 672 -11.14 29.92 -28.35
CA TRP A 672 -10.70 30.98 -27.45
C TRP A 672 -9.18 31.00 -27.26
N LEU A 673 -8.54 29.83 -27.07
CA LEU A 673 -7.08 29.72 -26.93
C LEU A 673 -6.36 30.16 -28.20
N HIS A 674 -6.81 29.69 -29.36
CA HIS A 674 -6.25 30.01 -30.67
C HIS A 674 -6.46 31.51 -31.01
N ARG A 675 -7.63 32.07 -30.71
CA ARG A 675 -7.86 33.52 -30.81
C ARG A 675 -6.94 34.33 -29.87
N ALA A 676 -6.62 33.81 -28.69
CA ALA A 676 -5.64 34.42 -27.78
C ALA A 676 -4.20 34.26 -28.28
N PHE A 677 -3.85 33.16 -28.94
CA PHE A 677 -2.55 32.96 -29.60
C PHE A 677 -2.29 33.97 -30.72
N HIS A 678 -3.32 34.57 -31.33
CA HIS A 678 -3.18 35.71 -32.25
C HIS A 678 -2.99 37.08 -31.58
N TRP A 679 -2.96 37.15 -30.24
CA TRP A 679 -2.56 38.37 -29.53
C TRP A 679 -1.03 38.56 -29.64
N GLY A 680 -0.60 39.79 -29.96
CA GLY A 680 0.77 40.09 -30.42
C GLY A 680 1.95 39.56 -29.57
N PRO A 681 1.87 39.48 -28.23
CA PRO A 681 2.89 38.79 -27.42
C PRO A 681 2.89 37.27 -27.63
N LEU A 682 1.73 36.61 -27.48
CA LEU A 682 1.59 35.16 -27.59
C LEU A 682 1.90 34.67 -29.01
N TYR A 683 1.47 35.42 -30.04
CA TYR A 683 1.79 35.10 -31.43
C TYR A 683 3.30 34.99 -31.65
N ARG A 684 4.07 35.96 -31.16
CA ARG A 684 5.53 36.00 -31.36
C ARG A 684 6.29 34.93 -30.57
N ALA A 685 5.74 34.49 -29.43
CA ALA A 685 6.39 33.55 -28.52
C ALA A 685 5.99 32.07 -28.73
N ILE A 686 4.76 31.84 -29.20
CA ILE A 686 4.13 30.51 -29.28
C ILE A 686 3.79 30.21 -30.75
N HIS A 687 2.77 30.88 -31.28
CA HIS A 687 2.03 30.45 -32.47
C HIS A 687 2.68 30.84 -33.81
N ARG A 688 3.76 31.64 -33.79
CA ARG A 688 4.57 31.97 -34.98
C ARG A 688 5.18 30.72 -35.64
N VAL A 689 5.44 29.64 -34.89
CA VAL A 689 5.99 28.39 -35.43
C VAL A 689 4.98 27.72 -36.35
N HIS A 690 3.75 27.54 -35.87
CA HIS A 690 2.61 27.04 -36.64
C HIS A 690 2.37 27.87 -37.93
N HIS A 691 2.40 29.19 -37.80
CA HIS A 691 2.28 30.12 -38.93
C HIS A 691 3.49 30.23 -39.88
N GLN A 692 4.54 29.42 -39.70
CA GLN A 692 5.67 29.37 -40.64
C GLN A 692 5.22 28.97 -42.06
N TYR A 693 4.23 28.09 -42.17
CA TYR A 693 3.71 27.61 -43.45
C TYR A 693 2.40 28.32 -43.82
N ALA A 694 2.53 29.45 -44.53
CA ALA A 694 1.39 30.25 -45.02
C ALA A 694 0.52 29.54 -46.09
N ALA A 695 0.90 28.34 -46.51
CA ALA A 695 0.01 27.32 -47.05
C ALA A 695 0.35 26.03 -46.31
N PRO A 696 -0.57 25.47 -45.50
CA PRO A 696 -0.31 24.24 -44.77
C PRO A 696 -0.33 23.03 -45.72
N PHE A 697 0.23 21.93 -45.22
CA PHE A 697 0.11 20.59 -45.80
C PHE A 697 -0.10 19.61 -44.64
N GLY A 698 -0.62 18.40 -44.88
CA GLY A 698 -1.11 17.52 -43.79
C GLY A 698 -0.14 17.35 -42.60
N LEU A 699 1.16 17.21 -42.89
CA LEU A 699 2.22 17.12 -41.86
C LEU A 699 2.36 18.35 -40.96
N THR A 700 1.91 19.55 -41.35
CA THR A 700 2.08 20.76 -40.53
C THR A 700 1.05 20.91 -39.42
N ALA A 701 0.10 19.98 -39.27
CA ALA A 701 -0.95 20.04 -38.26
C ALA A 701 -0.42 20.14 -36.82
N GLU A 702 0.61 19.36 -36.50
CA GLU A 702 1.30 19.37 -35.20
C GLU A 702 2.69 20.05 -35.28
N TYR A 703 2.97 20.82 -36.34
CA TYR A 703 4.17 21.68 -36.43
C TYR A 703 3.99 22.94 -35.58
N ALA A 704 4.05 22.78 -34.26
CA ALA A 704 3.72 23.81 -33.27
C ALA A 704 4.89 24.05 -32.29
N SER A 705 4.86 25.14 -31.53
CA SER A 705 5.83 25.35 -30.44
C SER A 705 5.54 24.45 -29.22
N PRO A 706 6.52 24.12 -28.35
CA PRO A 706 6.28 23.27 -27.17
C PRO A 706 5.12 23.74 -26.26
N TRP A 707 4.98 25.06 -26.07
CA TRP A 707 3.87 25.65 -25.30
C TRP A 707 2.53 25.54 -26.00
N GLU A 708 2.53 25.56 -27.34
CA GLU A 708 1.34 25.38 -28.16
C GLU A 708 0.86 23.93 -28.10
N THR A 709 1.74 22.97 -28.34
CA THR A 709 1.48 21.54 -28.20
C THR A 709 0.92 21.21 -26.82
N MET A 710 1.54 21.71 -25.74
CA MET A 710 1.07 21.41 -24.39
C MET A 710 -0.29 22.04 -24.07
N LEU A 711 -0.55 23.28 -24.48
CA LEU A 711 -1.83 23.94 -24.24
C LEU A 711 -2.96 23.37 -25.10
N LEU A 712 -2.68 22.98 -26.35
CA LEU A 712 -3.64 22.29 -27.21
C LEU A 712 -3.91 20.87 -26.73
N GLY A 713 -2.89 20.11 -26.32
CA GLY A 713 -3.03 18.77 -25.73
C GLY A 713 -3.86 18.78 -24.44
N LEU A 714 -3.68 19.78 -23.57
CA LEU A 714 -4.55 20.03 -22.41
C LEU A 714 -6.01 20.28 -22.83
N GLY A 715 -6.24 20.99 -23.94
CA GLY A 715 -7.55 21.18 -24.55
C GLY A 715 -8.19 19.91 -25.10
N THR A 716 -7.39 19.00 -25.66
CA THR A 716 -7.85 17.70 -26.19
C THR A 716 -8.18 16.71 -25.07
N ILE A 717 -7.38 16.66 -24.01
CA ILE A 717 -7.51 15.67 -22.91
C ILE A 717 -8.41 16.18 -21.77
N GLY A 718 -8.57 17.49 -21.63
CA GLY A 718 -9.43 18.11 -20.62
C GLY A 718 -10.90 17.64 -20.64
N PRO A 719 -11.61 17.60 -21.78
CA PRO A 719 -13.01 17.18 -21.82
C PRO A 719 -13.23 15.72 -21.39
N PRO A 720 -12.40 14.73 -21.81
CA PRO A 720 -12.39 13.40 -21.20
C PRO A 720 -12.17 13.38 -19.69
N LEU A 721 -11.16 14.09 -19.17
CA LEU A 721 -10.85 14.13 -17.73
C LEU A 721 -12.01 14.73 -16.93
N VAL A 722 -12.55 15.88 -17.35
CA VAL A 722 -13.66 16.54 -16.65
C VAL A 722 -14.94 15.70 -16.69
N LEU A 723 -15.26 15.05 -17.82
CA LEU A 723 -16.44 14.18 -17.89
C LEU A 723 -16.23 12.91 -17.05
N GLY A 724 -15.03 12.35 -17.02
CA GLY A 724 -14.67 11.23 -16.14
C GLY A 724 -14.90 11.56 -14.67
N TYR A 725 -14.35 12.68 -14.19
CA TYR A 725 -14.45 13.11 -12.79
C TYR A 725 -15.91 13.26 -12.31
N PHE A 726 -16.82 13.70 -13.18
CA PHE A 726 -18.24 13.84 -12.85
C PHE A 726 -19.10 12.59 -13.07
N THR A 727 -18.59 11.53 -13.73
CA THR A 727 -19.40 10.36 -14.10
C THR A 727 -18.84 9.00 -13.69
N GLY A 728 -17.52 8.84 -13.67
CA GLY A 728 -16.85 7.53 -13.59
C GLY A 728 -16.99 6.67 -14.84
N GLU A 729 -17.57 7.17 -15.94
CA GLU A 729 -17.98 6.35 -17.10
C GLU A 729 -17.24 6.68 -18.41
N VAL A 730 -16.14 7.43 -18.35
CA VAL A 730 -15.26 7.65 -19.51
C VAL A 730 -14.18 6.56 -19.54
N HIS A 731 -14.08 5.84 -20.66
CA HIS A 731 -13.11 4.78 -20.87
C HIS A 731 -11.98 5.21 -21.80
N LEU A 732 -10.75 4.71 -21.59
CA LEU A 732 -9.56 5.03 -22.38
C LEU A 732 -9.77 4.76 -23.89
N MET A 733 -10.52 3.72 -24.27
CA MET A 733 -10.86 3.46 -25.68
C MET A 733 -11.70 4.59 -26.29
N THR A 734 -12.59 5.24 -25.52
CA THR A 734 -13.26 6.48 -25.97
C THR A 734 -12.22 7.58 -26.19
N VAL A 735 -11.22 7.72 -25.30
CA VAL A 735 -10.19 8.76 -25.42
C VAL A 735 -9.28 8.52 -26.62
N LEU A 736 -8.85 7.28 -26.87
CA LEU A 736 -8.06 6.94 -28.06
C LEU A 736 -8.86 7.17 -29.35
N ALA A 737 -10.13 6.78 -29.39
CA ALA A 737 -11.02 7.05 -30.53
C ALA A 737 -11.27 8.55 -30.74
N TRP A 738 -11.39 9.33 -29.66
CA TRP A 738 -11.48 10.79 -29.67
C TRP A 738 -10.21 11.42 -30.24
N VAL A 739 -9.03 11.10 -29.70
CA VAL A 739 -7.74 11.61 -30.17
C VAL A 739 -7.50 11.25 -31.64
N ALA A 740 -7.82 10.02 -32.05
CA ALA A 740 -7.74 9.59 -33.46
C ALA A 740 -8.61 10.46 -34.39
N LEU A 741 -9.87 10.69 -34.02
CA LEU A 741 -10.77 11.56 -34.80
C LEU A 741 -10.32 13.03 -34.78
N ARG A 742 -9.72 13.49 -33.69
CA ARG A 742 -9.24 14.87 -33.54
C ARG A 742 -7.94 15.15 -34.30
N GLN A 743 -7.01 14.18 -34.37
CA GLN A 743 -5.89 14.19 -35.32
C GLN A 743 -6.39 14.18 -36.76
N PHE A 744 -7.33 13.30 -37.09
CA PHE A 744 -7.86 13.21 -38.47
C PHE A 744 -8.51 14.52 -38.91
N GLN A 745 -9.24 15.19 -38.02
CA GLN A 745 -9.75 16.54 -38.26
C GLN A 745 -8.61 17.57 -38.43
N ALA A 746 -7.57 17.54 -37.60
CA ALA A 746 -6.44 18.47 -37.67
C ALA A 746 -5.69 18.36 -39.01
N ILE A 747 -5.29 17.14 -39.37
CA ILE A 747 -4.53 16.84 -40.59
C ILE A 747 -5.38 17.15 -41.84
N ASP A 748 -6.68 16.84 -41.82
CA ASP A 748 -7.59 17.19 -42.90
C ASP A 748 -7.75 18.71 -43.05
N ALA A 749 -7.79 19.46 -41.95
CA ALA A 749 -7.81 20.92 -41.97
C ALA A 749 -6.50 21.51 -42.56
N HIS A 750 -5.36 20.92 -42.23
CA HIS A 750 -4.04 21.34 -42.73
C HIS A 750 -3.68 20.82 -44.12
N SER A 751 -4.45 19.88 -44.69
CA SER A 751 -4.12 19.22 -45.96
C SER A 751 -3.84 20.15 -47.15
N GLY A 752 -4.47 21.34 -47.18
CA GLY A 752 -4.44 22.26 -48.31
C GLY A 752 -5.29 21.80 -49.49
N TYR A 753 -6.22 20.86 -49.28
CA TYR A 753 -7.06 20.23 -50.32
C TYR A 753 -8.56 20.26 -49.95
N ASP A 754 -9.43 20.53 -50.93
CA ASP A 754 -10.89 20.41 -50.81
C ASP A 754 -11.45 19.47 -51.89
N PHE A 755 -11.63 18.20 -51.52
CA PHE A 755 -12.19 17.18 -52.41
C PHE A 755 -13.72 17.22 -52.42
N PRO A 756 -14.38 16.65 -53.46
CA PRO A 756 -15.84 16.53 -53.52
C PRO A 756 -16.47 15.79 -52.34
N TRP A 757 -15.69 14.92 -51.66
CA TRP A 757 -16.08 14.12 -50.50
C TRP A 757 -15.50 14.65 -49.16
N SER A 758 -14.78 15.77 -49.14
CA SER A 758 -14.27 16.37 -47.89
C SER A 758 -15.45 16.73 -46.96
N LEU A 759 -15.35 16.45 -45.66
CA LEU A 759 -16.50 16.44 -44.74
C LEU A 759 -17.38 17.71 -44.74
N ARG A 760 -16.78 18.89 -44.97
CA ARG A 760 -17.48 20.18 -45.18
C ARG A 760 -18.50 20.21 -46.33
N ARG A 761 -18.39 19.31 -47.31
CA ARG A 761 -19.33 19.11 -48.42
C ARG A 761 -20.57 18.33 -47.99
N ILE A 762 -20.47 17.56 -46.92
CA ILE A 762 -21.52 16.70 -46.35
C ILE A 762 -22.18 17.40 -45.14
N PHE A 763 -21.37 18.02 -44.27
CA PHE A 763 -21.81 18.75 -43.09
C PHE A 763 -21.36 20.22 -43.17
N PRO A 764 -22.23 21.16 -43.62
CA PRO A 764 -21.83 22.54 -43.96
C PRO A 764 -21.22 23.37 -42.82
N LEU A 765 -21.52 23.02 -41.56
CA LEU A 765 -20.99 23.68 -40.36
C LEU A 765 -19.52 23.31 -40.08
N TRP A 766 -19.01 22.22 -40.64
CA TRP A 766 -17.62 21.80 -40.48
C TRP A 766 -16.65 22.78 -41.13
N GLY A 767 -15.61 23.24 -40.45
CA GLY A 767 -14.58 24.12 -41.00
C GLY A 767 -13.95 23.54 -42.26
N GLY A 768 -13.17 22.48 -42.08
CA GLY A 768 -12.43 21.81 -43.16
C GLY A 768 -11.29 22.66 -43.72
N SER A 769 -10.56 22.10 -44.70
CA SER A 769 -9.28 22.69 -45.11
C SER A 769 -9.39 24.10 -45.68
N ASP A 770 -10.47 24.46 -46.37
CA ASP A 770 -10.61 25.80 -46.94
C ASP A 770 -10.88 26.90 -45.90
N TRP A 771 -11.34 26.55 -44.69
CA TRP A 771 -11.51 27.50 -43.59
C TRP A 771 -10.17 27.79 -42.92
N HIS A 772 -9.37 26.74 -42.70
CA HIS A 772 -8.07 26.84 -42.04
C HIS A 772 -6.93 27.28 -42.99
N ASP A 773 -7.04 26.98 -44.29
CA ASP A 773 -6.16 27.58 -45.31
C ASP A 773 -6.33 29.10 -45.38
N ASP A 774 -7.57 29.61 -45.39
CA ASP A 774 -7.84 31.05 -45.30
C ASP A 774 -7.29 31.66 -43.99
N HIS A 775 -7.25 30.89 -42.90
CA HIS A 775 -6.61 31.30 -41.64
C HIS A 775 -5.09 31.48 -41.83
N HIS A 776 -4.37 30.44 -42.28
CA HIS A 776 -2.92 30.51 -42.57
C HIS A 776 -2.56 31.56 -43.62
N ARG A 777 -3.47 31.83 -44.57
CA ARG A 777 -3.28 32.79 -45.66
C ARG A 777 -3.45 34.24 -45.23
N TYR A 778 -4.36 34.54 -44.31
CA TYR A 778 -4.69 35.90 -43.89
C TYR A 778 -4.20 36.27 -42.48
N PHE A 779 -3.70 35.31 -41.70
CA PHE A 779 -3.16 35.48 -40.34
C PHE A 779 -4.12 36.21 -39.36
N ARG A 780 -5.43 36.18 -39.65
CA ARG A 780 -6.45 36.86 -38.86
C ARG A 780 -7.85 36.34 -39.18
N GLY A 781 -8.53 35.87 -38.14
CA GLY A 781 -9.86 35.25 -38.24
C GLY A 781 -9.79 33.76 -38.57
N ASN A 782 -10.94 33.09 -38.65
CA ASN A 782 -11.06 31.64 -38.82
C ASN A 782 -10.32 30.85 -37.71
N TYR A 783 -10.60 31.18 -36.44
CA TYR A 783 -9.96 30.58 -35.26
C TYR A 783 -10.57 29.24 -34.81
N SER A 784 -11.74 28.86 -35.31
CA SER A 784 -12.41 27.60 -34.96
C SER A 784 -11.70 26.41 -35.63
N SER A 785 -11.59 25.27 -34.95
CA SER A 785 -10.87 24.09 -35.45
C SER A 785 -11.81 23.20 -36.28
N SER A 786 -12.88 22.73 -35.65
CA SER A 786 -13.84 21.77 -36.21
C SER A 786 -15.08 22.44 -36.78
N PHE A 787 -15.66 23.44 -36.09
CA PHE A 787 -16.97 23.99 -36.46
C PHE A 787 -16.93 25.51 -36.67
N LYS A 788 -17.37 25.98 -37.85
CA LYS A 788 -17.37 27.42 -38.25
C LYS A 788 -18.16 28.34 -37.31
N HIS A 789 -18.97 27.80 -36.40
CA HIS A 789 -19.97 28.53 -35.64
C HIS A 789 -19.40 29.65 -34.77
N TRP A 790 -18.31 29.42 -34.03
CA TRP A 790 -17.69 30.46 -33.21
C TRP A 790 -17.19 31.64 -34.04
N ASP A 791 -16.56 31.39 -35.20
CA ASP A 791 -16.14 32.47 -36.10
C ASP A 791 -17.29 33.29 -36.68
N VAL A 792 -18.43 32.66 -36.96
CA VAL A 792 -19.63 33.35 -37.44
C VAL A 792 -20.25 34.18 -36.32
N LEU A 793 -20.48 33.58 -35.13
CA LEU A 793 -21.08 34.24 -33.96
C LEU A 793 -20.24 35.42 -33.46
N MET A 794 -18.90 35.31 -33.53
CA MET A 794 -17.97 36.34 -33.07
C MET A 794 -17.53 37.33 -34.17
N GLY A 795 -18.04 37.17 -35.39
CA GLY A 795 -17.67 38.00 -36.56
C GLY A 795 -16.21 37.84 -37.01
N THR A 796 -15.48 36.83 -36.52
CA THR A 796 -14.07 36.58 -36.82
C THR A 796 -13.83 35.81 -38.12
N VAL A 797 -14.82 35.67 -39.01
CA VAL A 797 -14.60 35.11 -40.36
C VAL A 797 -13.53 35.90 -41.13
N ALA A 798 -12.57 35.18 -41.70
CA ALA A 798 -11.40 35.69 -42.40
C ALA A 798 -11.68 36.10 -43.87
N GLY A 799 -10.68 36.74 -44.48
CA GLY A 799 -10.58 36.91 -45.93
C GLY A 799 -11.76 37.65 -46.61
N PRO A 800 -11.98 37.40 -47.91
CA PRO A 800 -13.10 37.96 -48.66
C PRO A 800 -14.48 37.50 -48.13
N ARG A 801 -14.57 36.28 -47.60
CA ARG A 801 -15.83 35.72 -47.07
C ARG A 801 -16.35 36.56 -45.91
N GLY A 802 -15.49 36.80 -44.91
CA GLY A 802 -15.85 37.65 -43.77
C GLY A 802 -16.08 39.11 -44.14
N LYS A 803 -15.46 39.62 -45.22
CA LYS A 803 -15.82 40.96 -45.74
C LYS A 803 -17.27 40.97 -46.25
N LYS A 804 -17.68 39.97 -47.02
CA LYS A 804 -19.06 39.84 -47.53
C LYS A 804 -20.07 39.67 -46.39
N MET A 805 -19.78 38.79 -45.42
CA MET A 805 -20.61 38.58 -44.21
C MET A 805 -20.60 39.75 -43.19
N ARG A 806 -19.99 40.89 -43.53
CA ARG A 806 -20.06 42.17 -42.78
C ARG A 806 -20.57 43.33 -43.67
N GLN A 807 -21.16 42.98 -44.81
CA GLN A 807 -21.76 43.87 -45.81
C GLN A 807 -23.20 43.41 -46.15
N GLU A 808 -23.46 42.11 -46.01
CA GLU A 808 -24.77 41.49 -45.78
C GLU A 808 -25.21 41.63 -44.32
#